data_AF-A0A5Q0H1X8-F1
#
_entry.id   AF-A0A5Q0H1X8-F1
#
_cell.length_a   1.000
_cell.length_b   1.000
_cell.length_c   1.000
_cell.angle_alpha   90.00
_cell.angle_beta   90.00
_cell.angle_gamma   90.00
#
_symmetry.space_group_name_H-M   'P 1'
#
loop_
_entity.id
_entity.type
_entity.pdbx_description
1 polymer ?
#
loop_
_entity_poly.entity_id
_entity_poly.type
_entity_poly.pdbx_seq_one_letter_code
_entity_poly.pdbx_strand_id
1 'polypeptide(L)'
;MRLLRRSRRRPSPRSRRWTAASAAAVVLAATAVALPPTAGAAVPTGFTDTLAIGGLSSPTAVSFAADGRVFIGEKSGLIKVYDSLADTTPTTFADLRPQTQDFWDRGLLGLALDPQFPTRPYVYALYTYDAVPGGTHPRWGDQCPTPPGATDQGCVVTARVSKLTMGAGGTMTAEQPLITDWCQQYPSHSIGTVAFGPDGALYVGGGDGASFNFTDYGQVGNPCADPPSPAGTNLTAPTARGGALRSQSVRRPSGEPVTLDGTIIRIDPDTGAGLPGNPFASSTDANARRVIAYGMRNQFRFGFRPGTEELWAGDVGWNTWEEINRVADVNDATAENFGWPCYEGGGRQGGYDGANLDLCESLYTGAGQTAPHYTYNHSAKVVASDPCPTGGSSISGIAFESTSNYPAAYDGALFFADSSRGCIWAMQTTNGLPDPAKLVPFVTGVNVPVQVTTGPGGDLFYIALGAGQLRRVSYTGANQAPTAVATATPQSGAAPLTVQFSGTGSTDPDPGDVLGYAWDLDGDGQYDDSTSATPTHTYTTQATVTVGLRVTDQAGASGTATVTVTVGAPVAQDPVPVIDTPTAPLNWTVGQTVPFTGHATDPQDGALPASALSWRLSIQHCAANGTCHEHVVQNWSGIASGSFVAPDHEYPSYLELSLTATDSSGRSVTTTRRLDPRTVQLTFATNPSGLQLSVGGTAQATPFTRTVIVGSNNSISAPSPQPGPLFFRYRFANWSDGGAQTHNVVAPATATTYQANFSLCAC
;
A
#
# COMPACT_ATOMS: atom_id res chain seq x y z
N MET A 1 19.09 17.77 -86.39
CA MET A 1 18.19 16.59 -86.37
C MET A 1 18.99 15.40 -85.82
N ARG A 2 18.53 14.79 -84.71
CA ARG A 2 19.01 13.54 -84.04
C ARG A 2 20.41 13.59 -83.39
N LEU A 3 20.67 13.05 -82.20
CA LEU A 3 19.91 12.54 -81.05
C LEU A 3 20.92 12.40 -79.88
N LEU A 4 20.47 12.58 -78.65
CA LEU A 4 21.25 12.66 -77.41
C LEU A 4 21.64 11.31 -76.78
N ARG A 5 22.83 11.26 -76.16
CA ARG A 5 23.05 10.73 -74.80
C ARG A 5 24.32 11.37 -74.20
N ARG A 6 24.20 12.04 -73.05
CA ARG A 6 25.29 12.71 -72.33
C ARG A 6 25.56 12.00 -71.01
N SER A 7 26.85 11.83 -70.69
CA SER A 7 27.36 11.35 -69.41
C SER A 7 28.26 12.41 -68.74
N ARG A 8 28.24 12.41 -67.41
CA ARG A 8 29.26 12.90 -66.43
C ARG A 8 29.55 14.41 -66.36
N ARG A 9 29.50 14.94 -65.12
CA ARG A 9 30.65 15.50 -64.37
C ARG A 9 30.24 15.92 -62.94
N ARG A 10 31.15 15.70 -61.97
CA ARG A 10 31.11 16.15 -60.56
C ARG A 10 31.05 17.68 -60.45
N PRO A 11 30.64 18.26 -59.30
CA PRO A 11 31.65 18.75 -58.34
C PRO A 11 31.23 18.69 -56.84
N SER A 12 32.21 18.89 -55.95
CA SER A 12 32.09 19.21 -54.52
C SER A 12 32.04 20.76 -54.31
N PRO A 13 32.13 21.29 -53.07
CA PRO A 13 31.10 21.34 -52.02
C PRO A 13 30.78 22.80 -51.62
N ARG A 14 29.58 23.09 -51.10
CA ARG A 14 29.31 24.38 -50.42
C ARG A 14 28.37 24.24 -49.22
N SER A 15 28.87 24.79 -48.13
CA SER A 15 28.21 25.14 -46.88
C SER A 15 26.89 25.89 -47.05
N ARG A 16 25.91 25.60 -46.18
CA ARG A 16 24.76 26.49 -45.98
C ARG A 16 24.57 26.83 -44.51
N ARG A 17 24.53 28.14 -44.31
CA ARG A 17 24.26 28.90 -43.10
C ARG A 17 22.81 28.70 -42.66
N TRP A 18 22.61 28.70 -41.35
CA TRP A 18 21.33 28.78 -40.68
C TRP A 18 20.79 30.21 -40.78
N THR A 19 19.54 30.37 -41.19
CA THR A 19 18.78 31.62 -41.08
C THR A 19 17.83 31.51 -39.91
N ALA A 20 18.00 32.40 -38.94
CA ALA A 20 17.10 32.62 -37.83
C ALA A 20 15.78 33.23 -38.31
N ALA A 21 14.66 32.74 -37.79
CA ALA A 21 13.37 33.41 -37.82
C ALA A 21 12.87 33.54 -36.38
N SER A 22 12.70 34.79 -35.96
CA SER A 22 12.27 35.22 -34.63
C SER A 22 10.82 34.81 -34.37
N ALA A 23 10.57 34.13 -33.26
CA ALA A 23 9.22 33.88 -32.73
C ALA A 23 8.91 34.92 -31.64
N ALA A 24 7.77 35.59 -31.79
CA ALA A 24 7.24 36.55 -30.82
C ALA A 24 6.87 35.83 -29.52
N ALA A 25 7.28 36.41 -28.38
CA ALA A 25 6.92 35.94 -27.06
C ALA A 25 5.44 36.24 -26.77
N VAL A 26 4.61 35.20 -26.72
CA VAL A 26 3.30 35.25 -26.06
C VAL A 26 3.55 34.99 -24.59
N VAL A 27 3.38 36.02 -23.76
CA VAL A 27 3.35 35.89 -22.30
C VAL A 27 2.01 35.23 -21.96
N LEU A 28 1.99 33.90 -21.77
CA LEU A 28 0.90 33.24 -21.06
C LEU A 28 1.07 33.58 -19.58
N ALA A 29 0.18 34.42 -19.06
CA ALA A 29 -0.03 34.52 -17.63
C ALA A 29 -0.48 33.14 -17.13
N ALA A 30 0.38 32.47 -16.36
CA ALA A 30 0.02 31.25 -15.65
C ALA A 30 -1.03 31.61 -14.60
N THR A 31 -2.29 31.35 -14.92
CA THR A 31 -3.34 31.26 -13.91
C THR A 31 -2.99 30.05 -13.06
N ALA A 32 -2.63 30.31 -11.80
CA ALA A 32 -2.57 29.26 -10.79
C ALA A 32 -3.97 28.66 -10.70
N VAL A 33 -4.16 27.50 -11.33
CA VAL A 33 -5.33 26.66 -11.06
C VAL A 33 -5.10 26.13 -9.66
N ALA A 34 -5.80 26.71 -8.69
CA ALA A 34 -5.89 26.11 -7.37
C ALA A 34 -6.41 24.68 -7.55
N LEU A 35 -5.60 23.70 -7.18
CA LEU A 35 -6.09 22.33 -7.03
C LEU A 35 -7.23 22.37 -6.01
N PRO A 36 -8.36 21.69 -6.27
CA PRO A 36 -9.40 21.59 -5.26
C PRO A 36 -8.80 20.99 -3.99
N PRO A 37 -9.20 21.45 -2.79
CA PRO A 37 -8.83 20.77 -1.55
C PRO A 37 -9.23 19.30 -1.66
N THR A 38 -8.38 18.39 -1.19
CA THR A 38 -8.77 16.99 -1.04
C THR A 38 -10.01 16.93 -0.18
N ALA A 39 -11.14 16.53 -0.78
CA ALA A 39 -12.38 16.35 -0.07
C ALA A 39 -12.12 15.43 1.13
N GLY A 40 -12.64 15.80 2.30
CA GLY A 40 -12.60 14.93 3.48
C GLY A 40 -13.26 13.58 3.20
N ALA A 41 -12.98 12.59 4.04
CA ALA A 41 -13.54 11.27 3.83
C ALA A 41 -15.07 11.33 3.84
N ALA A 42 -15.71 10.83 2.79
CA ALA A 42 -17.17 10.85 2.69
C ALA A 42 -17.75 9.56 3.26
N VAL A 43 -18.79 9.70 4.09
CA VAL A 43 -19.52 8.61 4.77
C VAL A 43 -21.03 8.67 4.43
N PRO A 44 -21.78 7.56 4.58
CA PRO A 44 -23.23 7.55 4.33
C PRO A 44 -23.99 8.54 5.23
N THR A 45 -25.17 8.96 4.77
CA THR A 45 -26.09 9.83 5.52
C THR A 45 -26.31 9.34 6.95
N GLY A 46 -26.24 10.26 7.91
CA GLY A 46 -26.38 10.00 9.35
C GLY A 46 -25.13 9.42 10.03
N PHE A 47 -24.06 9.14 9.28
CA PHE A 47 -22.73 8.82 9.84
C PHE A 47 -21.83 10.05 9.85
N THR A 48 -20.92 10.10 10.81
CA THR A 48 -19.86 11.10 10.93
C THR A 48 -18.49 10.40 10.98
N ASP A 49 -17.50 10.92 10.26
CA ASP A 49 -16.09 10.51 10.40
C ASP A 49 -15.31 11.59 11.18
N THR A 50 -14.82 11.22 12.36
CA THR A 50 -14.12 12.13 13.27
C THR A 50 -12.70 11.66 13.56
N LEU A 51 -11.80 12.64 13.76
CA LEU A 51 -10.46 12.35 14.24
C LEU A 51 -10.53 11.83 15.67
N ALA A 52 -10.03 10.63 15.91
CA ALA A 52 -9.92 10.07 17.25
C ALA A 52 -8.57 10.41 17.87
N ILE A 53 -7.47 10.04 17.20
CA ILE A 53 -6.10 10.36 17.63
C ILE A 53 -5.29 10.77 16.39
N GLY A 54 -4.59 11.91 16.47
CA GLY A 54 -3.73 12.41 15.40
C GLY A 54 -2.25 12.50 15.81
N GLY A 55 -1.40 12.99 14.90
CA GLY A 55 0.03 13.19 15.16
C GLY A 55 0.84 11.90 15.26
N LEU A 56 0.37 10.83 14.62
CA LEU A 56 1.03 9.52 14.60
C LEU A 56 2.03 9.43 13.44
N SER A 57 3.09 8.67 13.61
CA SER A 57 4.08 8.42 12.56
C SER A 57 3.89 7.04 11.96
N SER A 58 3.37 6.97 10.72
CA SER A 58 3.08 5.70 10.04
C SER A 58 2.37 4.67 10.93
N PRO A 59 1.24 5.01 11.56
CA PRO A 59 0.50 4.07 12.40
C PRO A 59 -0.01 2.89 11.57
N THR A 60 0.15 1.68 12.10
CA THR A 60 -0.25 0.45 11.39
C THR A 60 -1.29 -0.34 12.16
N ALA A 61 -1.24 -0.31 13.49
CA ALA A 61 -2.09 -1.14 14.35
C ALA A 61 -2.68 -0.35 15.53
N VAL A 62 -3.92 -0.63 15.88
CA VAL A 62 -4.61 -0.15 17.09
C VAL A 62 -5.23 -1.32 17.83
N SER A 63 -5.23 -1.26 19.16
CA SER A 63 -5.98 -2.15 20.04
C SER A 63 -6.55 -1.39 21.23
N PHE A 64 -7.77 -1.75 21.63
CA PHE A 64 -8.52 -1.09 22.69
C PHE A 64 -8.59 -1.97 23.93
N ALA A 65 -8.19 -1.43 25.08
CA ALA A 65 -8.30 -2.13 26.36
C ALA A 65 -9.70 -1.95 26.95
N ALA A 66 -10.17 -2.97 27.68
CA ALA A 66 -11.45 -2.92 28.39
C ALA A 66 -11.50 -1.83 29.49
N ASP A 67 -10.34 -1.37 29.97
CA ASP A 67 -10.22 -0.29 30.95
C ASP A 67 -10.18 1.13 30.32
N GLY A 68 -10.37 1.23 29.00
CA GLY A 68 -10.47 2.49 28.27
C GLY A 68 -9.18 2.96 27.59
N ARG A 69 -8.04 2.31 27.88
CA ARG A 69 -6.76 2.64 27.25
C ARG A 69 -6.72 2.27 25.77
N VAL A 70 -5.93 3.01 25.00
CA VAL A 70 -5.75 2.79 23.56
C VAL A 70 -4.28 2.55 23.27
N PHE A 71 -3.97 1.44 22.61
CA PHE A 71 -2.62 1.11 22.18
C PHE A 71 -2.49 1.32 20.68
N ILE A 72 -1.47 2.04 20.24
CA ILE A 72 -1.18 2.28 18.83
C ILE A 72 0.24 1.84 18.52
N GLY A 73 0.37 0.92 17.57
CA GLY A 73 1.63 0.51 16.97
C GLY A 73 1.97 1.39 15.75
N GLU A 74 3.18 1.92 15.75
CA GLU A 74 3.77 2.59 14.59
C GLU A 74 4.69 1.61 13.86
N LYS A 75 4.72 1.72 12.52
CA LYS A 75 5.46 0.82 11.63
C LYS A 75 6.91 0.60 12.05
N SER A 76 7.58 1.63 12.58
CA SER A 76 8.97 1.57 13.04
C SER A 76 9.23 0.56 14.17
N GLY A 77 8.20 0.15 14.91
CA GLY A 77 8.33 -0.69 16.11
C GLY A 77 8.09 0.06 17.42
N LEU A 78 7.63 1.31 17.37
CA LEU A 78 7.11 2.00 18.55
C LEU A 78 5.69 1.55 18.87
N ILE A 79 5.41 1.33 20.16
CA ILE A 79 4.05 1.15 20.66
C ILE A 79 3.77 2.25 21.67
N LYS A 80 2.73 3.03 21.41
CA LYS A 80 2.22 4.09 22.28
C LYS A 80 0.99 3.60 23.02
N VAL A 81 0.82 4.03 24.27
CA VAL A 81 -0.41 3.84 25.03
C VAL A 81 -0.97 5.20 25.45
N TYR A 82 -2.27 5.35 25.25
CA TYR A 82 -3.06 6.52 25.61
C TYR A 82 -4.02 6.12 26.73
N ASP A 83 -4.22 7.00 27.69
CA ASP A 83 -5.13 6.73 28.82
C ASP A 83 -6.60 6.67 28.38
N SER A 84 -6.94 7.36 27.29
CA SER A 84 -8.25 7.32 26.64
C SER A 84 -8.17 7.88 25.22
N LEU A 85 -9.28 7.83 24.48
CA LEU A 85 -9.42 8.54 23.20
C LEU A 85 -9.27 10.07 23.30
N ALA A 86 -9.43 10.65 24.49
CA ALA A 86 -9.28 12.09 24.72
C ALA A 86 -7.85 12.48 25.12
N ASP A 87 -6.98 11.50 25.37
CA ASP A 87 -5.59 11.74 25.77
C ASP A 87 -4.77 12.22 24.56
N THR A 88 -4.09 13.35 24.71
CA THR A 88 -3.21 13.94 23.69
C THR A 88 -1.73 13.69 23.96
N THR A 89 -1.39 13.03 25.06
CA THR A 89 -0.03 12.87 25.59
C THR A 89 0.30 11.39 25.86
N PRO A 90 0.54 10.59 24.81
CA PRO A 90 0.78 9.16 24.98
C PRO A 90 2.07 8.88 25.75
N THR A 91 2.06 7.75 26.45
CA THR A 91 3.29 7.11 26.95
C THR A 91 3.84 6.16 25.89
N THR A 92 5.15 6.17 25.66
CA THR A 92 5.80 5.10 24.89
C THR A 92 5.79 3.82 25.74
N PHE A 93 4.90 2.89 25.41
CA PHE A 93 4.80 1.59 26.07
C PHE A 93 6.04 0.73 25.77
N ALA A 94 6.37 0.56 24.49
CA ALA A 94 7.52 -0.24 24.05
C ALA A 94 8.24 0.41 22.87
N ASP A 95 9.57 0.26 22.84
CA ASP A 95 10.43 0.67 21.73
C ASP A 95 11.16 -0.54 21.17
N LEU A 96 10.57 -1.15 20.13
CA LEU A 96 11.11 -2.32 19.43
C LEU A 96 11.91 -1.91 18.18
N ARG A 97 12.12 -0.61 17.93
CA ARG A 97 12.89 -0.13 16.77
C ARG A 97 14.28 -0.76 16.65
N PRO A 98 15.06 -0.99 17.73
CA PRO A 98 16.39 -1.61 17.61
C PRO A 98 16.40 -3.01 16.99
N GLN A 99 15.23 -3.68 16.92
CA GLN A 99 15.06 -5.04 16.44
C GLN A 99 14.06 -5.17 15.30
N THR A 100 13.42 -4.06 14.90
CA THR A 100 12.43 -4.02 13.83
C THR A 100 13.13 -3.55 12.56
N GLN A 101 12.83 -4.20 11.43
CA GLN A 101 13.25 -3.73 10.12
C GLN A 101 12.04 -3.16 9.41
N ASP A 102 11.94 -1.84 9.23
CA ASP A 102 10.70 -1.19 8.79
C ASP A 102 10.69 -0.75 7.31
N PHE A 103 11.58 -1.30 6.50
CA PHE A 103 11.72 -0.92 5.09
C PHE A 103 10.54 -1.47 4.25
N TRP A 104 9.86 -0.59 3.51
CA TRP A 104 8.70 -0.89 2.64
C TRP A 104 7.51 -1.51 3.37
N ASP A 105 7.09 -2.74 3.09
CA ASP A 105 5.91 -3.34 3.71
C ASP A 105 6.24 -3.95 5.08
N ARG A 106 7.51 -3.91 5.49
CA ARG A 106 7.97 -4.45 6.76
C ARG A 106 7.70 -3.48 7.90
N GLY A 107 7.79 -3.94 9.14
CA GLY A 107 7.65 -3.14 10.34
C GLY A 107 6.87 -3.88 11.42
N LEU A 108 6.39 -3.14 12.42
CA LEU A 108 5.34 -3.62 13.32
C LEU A 108 4.00 -3.47 12.62
N LEU A 109 3.32 -4.58 12.31
CA LEU A 109 2.06 -4.57 11.57
C LEU A 109 0.88 -5.12 12.38
N GLY A 110 1.14 -5.95 13.39
CA GLY A 110 0.09 -6.55 14.21
C GLY A 110 0.25 -6.19 15.69
N LEU A 111 -0.88 -5.90 16.34
CA LEU A 111 -0.96 -5.60 17.76
C LEU A 111 -2.26 -6.16 18.35
N ALA A 112 -2.16 -6.93 19.43
CA ALA A 112 -3.30 -7.44 20.18
C ALA A 112 -3.08 -7.29 21.69
N LEU A 113 -4.17 -7.20 22.45
CA LEU A 113 -4.15 -7.23 23.90
C LEU A 113 -4.66 -8.58 24.38
N ASP A 114 -4.13 -9.05 25.51
CA ASP A 114 -4.71 -10.21 26.19
C ASP A 114 -6.20 -9.95 26.49
N PRO A 115 -7.12 -10.90 26.25
CA PRO A 115 -8.55 -10.71 26.52
C PRO A 115 -8.85 -10.41 28.00
N GLN A 116 -7.94 -10.76 28.91
CA GLN A 116 -8.06 -10.49 30.35
C GLN A 116 -7.28 -9.25 30.79
N PHE A 117 -6.77 -8.44 29.87
CA PHE A 117 -6.12 -7.16 30.20
C PHE A 117 -7.09 -6.23 30.95
N PRO A 118 -6.65 -5.58 32.07
CA PRO A 118 -5.28 -5.47 32.56
C PRO A 118 -4.85 -6.54 33.58
N THR A 119 -5.70 -7.50 33.94
CA THR A 119 -5.36 -8.53 34.94
C THR A 119 -4.29 -9.50 34.44
N ARG A 120 -4.28 -9.78 33.13
CA ARG A 120 -3.12 -10.30 32.40
C ARG A 120 -2.54 -9.12 31.61
N PRO A 121 -1.49 -8.44 32.12
CA PRO A 121 -0.99 -7.19 31.55
C PRO A 121 -0.11 -7.45 30.32
N TYR A 122 -0.59 -8.27 29.38
CA TYR A 122 0.16 -8.69 28.21
C TYR A 122 -0.33 -7.99 26.93
N VAL A 123 0.64 -7.54 26.14
CA VAL A 123 0.46 -6.98 24.81
C VAL A 123 1.23 -7.85 23.83
N TYR A 124 0.61 -8.22 22.71
CA TYR A 124 1.20 -9.09 21.69
C TYR A 124 1.52 -8.27 20.46
N ALA A 125 2.79 -8.29 20.04
CA ALA A 125 3.26 -7.57 18.87
C ALA A 125 3.75 -8.55 17.80
N LEU A 126 3.35 -8.31 16.55
CA LEU A 126 3.85 -8.98 15.36
C LEU A 126 4.63 -7.96 14.53
N TYR A 127 5.92 -8.22 14.34
CA TYR A 127 6.82 -7.32 13.64
C TYR A 127 7.90 -8.07 12.85
N THR A 128 8.47 -7.42 11.84
CA THR A 128 9.61 -7.92 11.08
C THR A 128 10.88 -7.79 11.91
N TYR A 129 11.41 -8.94 12.34
CA TYR A 129 12.61 -9.03 13.14
C TYR A 129 13.85 -8.93 12.25
N ASP A 130 14.74 -7.97 12.53
CA ASP A 130 15.95 -7.71 11.76
C ASP A 130 17.03 -8.78 11.96
N ALA A 131 16.72 -10.01 11.54
CA ALA A 131 17.60 -11.16 11.56
C ALA A 131 17.22 -12.15 10.45
N VAL A 132 18.24 -12.72 9.81
CA VAL A 132 18.07 -13.91 8.96
C VAL A 132 17.54 -15.10 9.78
N PRO A 133 16.96 -16.14 9.16
CA PRO A 133 16.57 -17.35 9.87
C PRO A 133 17.68 -17.91 10.77
N GLY A 134 17.38 -18.08 12.05
CA GLY A 134 18.33 -18.55 13.08
C GLY A 134 19.42 -17.54 13.49
N GLY A 135 19.40 -16.32 12.95
CA GLY A 135 20.33 -15.25 13.26
C GLY A 135 19.94 -14.41 14.48
N THR A 136 20.74 -13.38 14.73
CA THR A 136 20.52 -12.39 15.80
C THR A 136 20.45 -10.98 15.21
N HIS A 137 19.59 -10.14 15.77
CA HIS A 137 19.51 -8.72 15.44
C HIS A 137 20.60 -7.84 16.08
N PRO A 138 20.85 -6.62 15.53
CA PRO A 138 20.43 -6.18 14.20
C PRO A 138 21.31 -6.81 13.11
N ARG A 139 20.70 -7.18 11.99
CA ARG A 139 21.40 -7.70 10.80
C ARG A 139 21.64 -6.60 9.78
N TRP A 140 20.62 -5.81 9.47
CA TRP A 140 20.65 -4.77 8.45
C TRP A 140 20.38 -3.37 9.05
N GLY A 141 19.58 -3.29 10.11
CA GLY A 141 18.84 -2.09 10.50
C GLY A 141 17.86 -1.65 9.39
N ASP A 142 17.44 -0.39 9.42
CA ASP A 142 16.55 0.18 8.38
C ASP A 142 17.28 0.51 7.07
N GLN A 143 18.48 -0.03 6.85
CA GLN A 143 19.28 0.18 5.65
C GLN A 143 19.63 -1.16 4.99
N CYS A 144 19.16 -1.35 3.76
CA CYS A 144 19.52 -2.52 2.96
C CYS A 144 20.73 -2.22 2.06
N PRO A 145 21.92 -2.81 2.32
CA PRO A 145 23.09 -2.56 1.46
C PRO A 145 22.86 -3.15 0.07
N THR A 146 23.49 -2.56 -0.95
CA THR A 146 23.48 -3.07 -2.33
C THR A 146 24.91 -3.41 -2.75
N PRO A 147 25.26 -4.70 -2.93
CA PRO A 147 24.44 -5.91 -2.72
C PRO A 147 24.19 -6.25 -1.23
N PRO A 148 23.15 -7.05 -0.87
CA PRO A 148 22.27 -7.80 -1.76
C PRO A 148 21.17 -6.97 -2.45
N GLY A 149 20.91 -5.75 -1.99
CA GLY A 149 19.85 -4.87 -2.50
C GLY A 149 18.46 -5.35 -2.07
N ALA A 150 17.54 -4.42 -1.85
CA ALA A 150 16.25 -4.78 -1.26
C ALA A 150 15.39 -5.64 -2.19
N THR A 151 15.40 -5.38 -3.50
CA THR A 151 14.57 -6.10 -4.48
C THR A 151 15.35 -7.03 -5.41
N ASP A 152 16.67 -7.16 -5.23
CA ASP A 152 17.52 -8.08 -6.02
C ASP A 152 17.72 -9.41 -5.27
N GLN A 153 18.80 -9.55 -4.49
CA GLN A 153 19.02 -10.75 -3.66
C GLN A 153 18.28 -10.69 -2.32
N GLY A 154 17.77 -9.52 -1.94
CA GLY A 154 16.93 -9.31 -0.78
C GLY A 154 17.73 -9.10 0.52
N CYS A 155 17.28 -8.15 1.35
CA CYS A 155 17.73 -8.07 2.74
C CYS A 155 16.89 -9.01 3.60
N VAL A 156 17.37 -10.25 3.69
CA VAL A 156 16.64 -11.36 4.31
C VAL A 156 16.41 -11.11 5.79
N VAL A 157 15.15 -11.14 6.20
CA VAL A 157 14.70 -10.98 7.59
C VAL A 157 13.74 -12.11 7.98
N THR A 158 13.29 -12.10 9.23
CA THR A 158 12.26 -13.00 9.75
C THR A 158 11.12 -12.18 10.33
N ALA A 159 10.00 -12.81 10.65
CA ALA A 159 9.00 -12.22 11.54
C ALA A 159 9.17 -12.71 12.97
N ARG A 160 8.73 -11.90 13.93
CA ARG A 160 8.64 -12.27 15.33
C ARG A 160 7.29 -11.92 15.92
N VAL A 161 6.75 -12.86 16.68
CA VAL A 161 5.62 -12.66 17.59
C VAL A 161 6.19 -12.57 18.99
N SER A 162 5.96 -11.46 19.67
CA SER A 162 6.43 -11.23 21.04
C SER A 162 5.27 -10.95 22.00
N LYS A 163 5.31 -11.60 23.16
CA LYS A 163 4.48 -11.25 24.32
C LYS A 163 5.23 -10.23 25.18
N LEU A 164 4.67 -9.04 25.33
CA LEU A 164 5.23 -7.92 26.06
C LEU A 164 4.47 -7.75 27.38
N THR A 165 5.19 -7.63 28.49
CA THR A 165 4.58 -7.45 29.83
C THR A 165 4.56 -5.97 30.19
N MET A 166 3.38 -5.44 30.52
CA MET A 166 3.22 -4.08 31.01
C MET A 166 3.45 -3.99 32.53
N GLY A 167 4.30 -3.03 32.93
CA GLY A 167 4.48 -2.64 34.32
C GLY A 167 3.51 -1.55 34.76
N ALA A 168 3.55 -1.22 36.06
CA ALA A 168 2.64 -0.26 36.69
C ALA A 168 2.69 1.17 36.08
N GLY A 169 3.80 1.55 35.43
CA GLY A 169 3.97 2.87 34.80
C GLY A 169 3.48 2.95 33.35
N GLY A 170 2.72 1.96 32.86
CA GLY A 170 2.29 1.94 31.45
C GLY A 170 3.41 1.64 30.46
N THR A 171 4.56 1.18 30.94
CA THR A 171 5.75 0.84 30.13
C THR A 171 6.03 -0.66 30.17
N MET A 172 6.66 -1.17 29.12
CA MET A 172 7.07 -2.56 29.00
C MET A 172 8.19 -2.87 30.00
N THR A 173 8.05 -3.98 30.73
CA THR A 173 9.05 -4.49 31.69
C THR A 173 9.76 -5.75 31.22
N ALA A 174 9.14 -6.51 30.31
CA ALA A 174 9.71 -7.73 29.75
C ALA A 174 9.16 -8.01 28.35
N GLU A 175 10.00 -8.63 27.51
CA GLU A 175 9.63 -9.22 26.23
C GLU A 175 9.91 -10.73 26.28
N GLN A 176 8.93 -11.54 25.87
CA GLN A 176 9.07 -12.97 25.63
C GLN A 176 8.78 -13.26 24.15
N PRO A 177 9.80 -13.60 23.34
CA PRO A 177 9.59 -14.11 21.99
C PRO A 177 8.80 -15.42 22.03
N LEU A 178 7.71 -15.49 21.26
CA LEU A 178 6.91 -16.71 21.11
C LEU A 178 7.27 -17.47 19.83
N ILE A 179 7.46 -16.75 18.72
CA ILE A 179 7.79 -17.32 17.41
C ILE A 179 8.81 -16.42 16.73
N THR A 180 9.76 -17.01 16.01
CA THR A 180 10.64 -16.33 15.05
C THR A 180 10.78 -17.23 13.82
N ASP A 181 10.13 -16.87 12.71
CA ASP A 181 10.02 -17.66 11.47
C ASP A 181 9.71 -16.70 10.28
N TRP A 182 8.87 -17.06 9.31
CA TRP A 182 8.52 -16.25 8.11
C TRP A 182 9.76 -15.67 7.43
N CYS A 183 10.48 -16.50 6.68
CA CYS A 183 11.67 -16.03 5.99
C CYS A 183 11.30 -15.03 4.91
N GLN A 184 11.56 -13.75 5.12
CA GLN A 184 11.26 -12.71 4.15
C GLN A 184 12.53 -12.36 3.39
N GLN A 185 12.69 -12.92 2.19
CA GLN A 185 13.79 -12.52 1.32
C GLN A 185 13.57 -11.09 0.82
N TYR A 186 12.35 -10.79 0.40
CA TYR A 186 11.96 -9.52 -0.20
C TYR A 186 11.23 -8.61 0.79
N PRO A 187 11.15 -7.29 0.52
CA PRO A 187 10.60 -6.31 1.45
C PRO A 187 9.08 -6.13 1.32
N SER A 188 8.46 -6.94 0.47
CA SER A 188 7.02 -7.04 0.24
C SER A 188 6.43 -8.30 0.88
N HIS A 189 5.10 -8.32 1.04
CA HIS A 189 4.33 -9.48 1.52
C HIS A 189 4.88 -10.05 2.84
N SER A 190 5.13 -9.14 3.77
CA SER A 190 5.85 -9.45 5.00
C SER A 190 4.98 -10.29 5.95
N ILE A 191 4.23 -9.61 6.80
CA ILE A 191 3.40 -10.15 7.88
C ILE A 191 2.04 -9.47 7.86
N GLY A 192 1.14 -9.83 8.77
CA GLY A 192 -0.18 -9.23 8.82
C GLY A 192 -0.68 -9.00 10.23
N THR A 193 -1.61 -9.84 10.64
CA THR A 193 -2.41 -9.64 11.85
C THR A 193 -1.98 -10.57 12.97
N VAL A 194 -2.02 -10.06 14.20
CA VAL A 194 -2.12 -10.86 15.41
C VAL A 194 -3.43 -10.48 16.11
N ALA A 195 -4.24 -11.46 16.48
CA ALA A 195 -5.52 -11.24 17.14
C ALA A 195 -5.90 -12.45 17.99
N PHE A 196 -6.71 -12.22 19.03
CA PHE A 196 -7.31 -13.31 19.79
C PHE A 196 -8.58 -13.79 19.10
N GLY A 197 -8.74 -15.10 18.99
CA GLY A 197 -9.98 -15.72 18.55
C GLY A 197 -11.03 -15.80 19.67
N PRO A 198 -12.27 -16.13 19.32
CA PRO A 198 -13.37 -16.34 20.28
C PRO A 198 -13.11 -17.49 21.27
N ASP A 199 -12.20 -18.40 20.92
CA ASP A 199 -11.73 -19.53 21.72
C ASP A 199 -10.62 -19.17 22.73
N GLY A 200 -10.13 -17.92 22.70
CA GLY A 200 -9.04 -17.43 23.54
C GLY A 200 -7.63 -17.79 23.06
N ALA A 201 -7.49 -18.40 21.87
CA ALA A 201 -6.19 -18.65 21.26
C ALA A 201 -5.64 -17.40 20.58
N LEU A 202 -4.32 -17.34 20.40
CA LEU A 202 -3.68 -16.29 19.62
C LEU A 202 -3.57 -16.75 18.16
N TYR A 203 -4.08 -15.94 17.25
CA TYR A 203 -3.99 -16.16 15.81
C TYR A 203 -3.00 -15.19 15.21
N VAL A 204 -2.19 -15.68 14.28
CA VAL A 204 -1.15 -14.88 13.62
C VAL A 204 -1.16 -15.21 12.14
N GLY A 205 -1.08 -14.20 11.29
CA GLY A 205 -1.00 -14.38 9.85
C GLY A 205 0.19 -13.65 9.26
N GLY A 206 0.70 -14.16 8.15
CA GLY A 206 1.78 -13.51 7.40
C GLY A 206 1.82 -13.88 5.93
N GLY A 207 2.43 -13.00 5.14
CA GLY A 207 2.58 -13.18 3.70
C GLY A 207 3.65 -14.19 3.34
N ASP A 208 3.85 -14.38 2.04
CA ASP A 208 4.75 -15.35 1.46
C ASP A 208 6.23 -14.93 1.48
N GLY A 209 6.52 -13.67 1.84
CA GLY A 209 7.86 -13.09 1.91
C GLY A 209 8.65 -13.14 0.58
N ALA A 210 7.95 -13.31 -0.55
CA ALA A 210 8.50 -13.57 -1.87
C ALA A 210 8.50 -12.31 -2.75
N SER A 211 9.16 -12.39 -3.90
CA SER A 211 9.21 -11.26 -4.84
C SER A 211 7.84 -10.98 -5.45
N PHE A 212 7.45 -9.70 -5.48
CA PHE A 212 6.30 -9.23 -6.27
C PHE A 212 6.66 -8.95 -7.74
N ASN A 213 7.94 -8.79 -8.07
CA ASN A 213 8.39 -8.36 -9.40
C ASN A 213 8.37 -9.49 -10.44
N PHE A 214 8.49 -10.74 -10.01
CA PHE A 214 8.68 -11.87 -10.91
C PHE A 214 8.15 -13.17 -10.29
N THR A 215 8.02 -14.23 -11.09
CA THR A 215 7.55 -15.55 -10.61
C THR A 215 8.62 -16.16 -9.72
N ASP A 216 8.54 -15.93 -8.41
CA ASP A 216 9.55 -16.37 -7.45
C ASP A 216 9.24 -17.77 -6.95
N TYR A 217 10.12 -18.71 -7.31
CA TYR A 217 10.13 -20.09 -6.84
C TYR A 217 11.45 -20.42 -6.11
N GLY A 218 12.21 -19.41 -5.68
CA GLY A 218 13.51 -19.55 -5.01
C GLY A 218 14.71 -19.56 -5.96
N GLN A 219 14.55 -19.05 -7.18
CA GLN A 219 15.62 -19.03 -8.20
C GLN A 219 16.69 -17.95 -8.00
N VAL A 220 16.52 -17.06 -7.01
CA VAL A 220 17.45 -15.97 -6.72
C VAL A 220 18.13 -16.21 -5.38
N GLY A 221 19.25 -16.92 -5.40
CA GLY A 221 20.11 -17.18 -4.24
C GLY A 221 19.58 -18.18 -3.21
N ASN A 222 18.27 -18.38 -3.11
CA ASN A 222 17.63 -19.26 -2.12
C ASN A 222 18.19 -19.07 -0.69
N PRO A 223 18.15 -17.86 -0.11
CA PRO A 223 18.73 -17.61 1.21
C PRO A 223 17.95 -18.28 2.36
N CYS A 224 16.70 -18.65 2.11
CA CYS A 224 15.81 -19.26 3.09
C CYS A 224 15.96 -20.79 3.21
N ALA A 225 16.95 -21.38 2.53
CA ALA A 225 17.18 -22.82 2.51
C ALA A 225 15.98 -23.64 2.00
N ASP A 226 15.24 -23.09 1.03
CA ASP A 226 14.07 -23.76 0.50
C ASP A 226 14.46 -25.03 -0.29
N PRO A 227 13.72 -26.13 -0.12
CA PRO A 227 14.03 -27.39 -0.77
C PRO A 227 13.80 -27.33 -2.29
N PRO A 228 14.44 -28.21 -3.07
CA PRO A 228 15.27 -29.34 -2.65
C PRO A 228 16.75 -29.00 -2.39
N SER A 229 17.18 -27.75 -2.52
CA SER A 229 18.60 -27.38 -2.45
C SER A 229 18.94 -26.65 -1.14
N PRO A 230 20.20 -26.70 -0.67
CA PRO A 230 20.61 -25.93 0.50
C PRO A 230 20.59 -24.42 0.23
N ALA A 231 20.64 -23.63 1.31
CA ALA A 231 20.75 -22.18 1.22
C ALA A 231 21.92 -21.74 0.33
N GLY A 232 21.71 -20.68 -0.45
CA GLY A 232 22.73 -20.16 -1.38
C GLY A 232 22.71 -20.81 -2.76
N THR A 233 21.84 -21.79 -3.01
CA THR A 233 21.73 -22.50 -4.29
C THR A 233 20.41 -22.17 -4.98
N ASN A 234 20.48 -21.52 -6.15
CA ASN A 234 19.29 -21.21 -6.97
C ASN A 234 18.47 -22.47 -7.24
N LEU A 235 17.16 -22.38 -7.00
CA LEU A 235 16.22 -23.44 -7.33
C LEU A 235 15.84 -23.42 -8.81
N THR A 236 15.48 -24.59 -9.35
CA THR A 236 15.09 -24.77 -10.75
C THR A 236 13.75 -25.48 -10.86
N ALA A 237 12.92 -25.02 -11.80
CA ALA A 237 11.70 -25.73 -12.20
C ALA A 237 12.04 -27.09 -12.85
N PRO A 238 11.16 -28.10 -12.72
CA PRO A 238 9.84 -28.06 -12.10
C PRO A 238 9.84 -28.35 -10.59
N THR A 239 10.96 -28.78 -10.02
CA THR A 239 11.04 -29.32 -8.64
C THR A 239 11.24 -28.26 -7.55
N ALA A 240 11.37 -26.99 -7.92
CA ALA A 240 11.55 -25.89 -6.98
C ALA A 240 10.35 -25.76 -6.03
N ARG A 241 10.63 -25.45 -4.76
CA ARG A 241 9.62 -25.30 -3.69
C ARG A 241 9.89 -24.10 -2.78
N GLY A 242 10.65 -23.11 -3.25
CA GLY A 242 10.97 -21.88 -2.51
C GLY A 242 10.20 -20.66 -3.01
N GLY A 243 10.60 -19.48 -2.56
CA GLY A 243 9.92 -18.23 -2.93
C GLY A 243 8.45 -18.25 -2.48
N ALA A 244 7.53 -17.91 -3.38
CA ALA A 244 6.10 -17.90 -3.06
C ALA A 244 5.52 -19.31 -2.80
N LEU A 245 6.22 -20.38 -3.21
CA LEU A 245 5.79 -21.75 -2.93
C LEU A 245 5.88 -22.12 -1.44
N ARG A 246 6.48 -21.26 -0.60
CA ARG A 246 6.43 -21.41 0.85
C ARG A 246 5.01 -21.36 1.42
N SER A 247 4.09 -20.64 0.76
CA SER A 247 2.65 -20.68 1.07
C SER A 247 2.04 -22.07 0.95
N GLN A 248 2.74 -23.02 0.31
CA GLN A 248 2.33 -24.41 0.15
C GLN A 248 3.26 -25.37 0.91
N SER A 249 4.04 -24.87 1.87
CA SER A 249 5.07 -25.66 2.56
C SER A 249 4.51 -26.89 3.29
N VAL A 250 3.26 -26.83 3.77
CA VAL A 250 2.54 -27.97 4.38
C VAL A 250 2.29 -29.14 3.41
N ARG A 251 2.36 -28.90 2.09
CA ARG A 251 2.20 -29.93 1.04
C ARG A 251 3.54 -30.51 0.58
N ARG A 252 4.67 -30.07 1.14
CA ARG A 252 5.99 -30.63 0.84
C ARG A 252 6.06 -32.10 1.30
N PRO A 253 6.92 -32.93 0.69
CA PRO A 253 7.16 -34.29 1.15
C PRO A 253 7.55 -34.37 2.63
N SER A 254 7.17 -35.47 3.27
CA SER A 254 7.50 -35.74 4.67
C SER A 254 9.00 -35.62 4.94
N GLY A 255 9.35 -34.91 6.01
CA GLY A 255 10.75 -34.68 6.43
C GLY A 255 11.34 -33.37 5.92
N GLU A 256 10.68 -32.67 5.00
CA GLU A 256 11.02 -31.28 4.66
C GLU A 256 10.39 -30.30 5.65
N PRO A 257 11.05 -29.15 5.94
CA PRO A 257 10.56 -28.18 6.91
C PRO A 257 9.29 -27.48 6.41
N VAL A 258 8.32 -27.32 7.31
CA VAL A 258 7.18 -26.41 7.14
C VAL A 258 7.58 -25.01 7.60
N THR A 259 7.30 -24.01 6.78
CA THR A 259 7.49 -22.60 7.12
C THR A 259 6.13 -21.93 7.31
N LEU A 260 6.11 -20.77 7.97
CA LEU A 260 4.85 -20.08 8.28
C LEU A 260 4.43 -19.05 7.21
N ASP A 261 5.26 -18.85 6.18
CA ASP A 261 4.97 -17.94 5.07
C ASP A 261 3.66 -18.31 4.36
N GLY A 262 2.79 -17.33 4.12
CA GLY A 262 1.50 -17.52 3.45
C GLY A 262 0.50 -18.38 4.23
N THR A 263 0.56 -18.32 5.56
CA THR A 263 -0.31 -19.09 6.46
C THR A 263 -1.01 -18.22 7.50
N ILE A 264 -2.12 -18.74 8.03
CA ILE A 264 -2.69 -18.34 9.31
C ILE A 264 -2.42 -19.47 10.30
N ILE A 265 -1.87 -19.10 11.46
CA ILE A 265 -1.60 -20.00 12.56
C ILE A 265 -2.47 -19.71 13.78
N ARG A 266 -2.69 -20.75 14.58
CA ARG A 266 -3.39 -20.71 15.87
C ARG A 266 -2.50 -21.30 16.96
N ILE A 267 -2.16 -20.50 17.97
CA ILE A 267 -1.16 -20.84 18.98
C ILE A 267 -1.61 -20.53 20.40
N ASP A 268 -1.00 -21.23 21.35
CA ASP A 268 -1.07 -20.91 22.76
C ASP A 268 -0.39 -19.55 23.04
N PRO A 269 -1.10 -18.59 23.68
CA PRO A 269 -0.60 -17.23 23.88
C PRO A 269 0.53 -17.13 24.93
N ASP A 270 0.82 -18.18 25.67
CA ASP A 270 1.87 -18.18 26.70
C ASP A 270 3.17 -18.85 26.23
N THR A 271 3.06 -19.80 25.30
CA THR A 271 4.16 -20.66 24.85
C THR A 271 4.48 -20.56 23.37
N GLY A 272 3.55 -20.09 22.53
CA GLY A 272 3.69 -20.09 21.07
C GLY A 272 3.62 -21.49 20.42
N ALA A 273 3.19 -22.51 21.17
CA ALA A 273 2.95 -23.85 20.63
C ALA A 273 1.63 -23.91 19.84
N GLY A 274 1.57 -24.74 18.80
CA GLY A 274 0.30 -25.05 18.13
C GLY A 274 -0.67 -25.77 19.08
N LEU A 275 -1.96 -25.45 18.99
CA LEU A 275 -2.96 -26.03 19.88
C LEU A 275 -3.33 -27.48 19.48
N PRO A 276 -3.73 -28.34 20.43
CA PRO A 276 -4.06 -29.75 20.15
C PRO A 276 -5.19 -29.98 19.14
N GLY A 277 -6.07 -28.99 18.96
CA GLY A 277 -7.19 -29.05 18.01
C GLY A 277 -6.83 -28.63 16.58
N ASN A 278 -5.59 -28.16 16.33
CA ASN A 278 -5.22 -27.70 15.00
C ASN A 278 -5.18 -28.86 13.98
N PRO A 279 -5.44 -28.58 12.68
CA PRO A 279 -5.52 -29.61 11.62
C PRO A 279 -4.31 -30.55 11.55
N PHE A 280 -3.11 -30.05 11.86
CA PHE A 280 -1.87 -30.82 11.81
C PHE A 280 -1.26 -31.07 13.19
N ALA A 281 -2.05 -31.09 14.26
CA ALA A 281 -1.57 -31.21 15.65
C ALA A 281 -0.71 -32.47 15.92
N SER A 282 -0.89 -33.53 15.14
CA SER A 282 -0.08 -34.76 15.25
C SER A 282 1.25 -34.72 14.50
N SER A 283 1.53 -33.66 13.75
CA SER A 283 2.78 -33.53 12.99
C SER A 283 4.00 -33.47 13.92
N THR A 284 5.11 -34.08 13.51
CA THR A 284 6.39 -33.94 14.21
C THR A 284 6.98 -32.54 14.04
N ASP A 285 6.66 -31.85 12.94
CA ASP A 285 7.09 -30.49 12.67
C ASP A 285 6.28 -29.48 13.52
N ALA A 286 6.98 -28.60 14.23
CA ALA A 286 6.35 -27.64 15.13
C ALA A 286 5.56 -26.53 14.41
N ASN A 287 6.01 -26.10 13.23
CA ASN A 287 5.31 -25.12 12.42
C ASN A 287 4.05 -25.73 11.81
N ALA A 288 4.11 -26.97 11.32
CA ALA A 288 2.93 -27.67 10.84
C ALA A 288 1.81 -27.68 11.90
N ARG A 289 2.14 -28.02 13.15
CA ARG A 289 1.16 -28.04 14.27
C ARG A 289 0.49 -26.69 14.53
N ARG A 290 1.03 -25.58 14.06
CA ARG A 290 0.48 -24.23 14.25
C ARG A 290 -0.50 -23.83 13.15
N VAL A 291 -0.36 -24.36 11.94
CA VAL A 291 -1.12 -23.94 10.75
C VAL A 291 -2.58 -24.38 10.85
N ILE A 292 -3.50 -23.44 10.59
CA ILE A 292 -4.93 -23.70 10.40
C ILE A 292 -5.41 -23.38 8.98
N ALA A 293 -4.74 -22.48 8.26
CA ALA A 293 -5.03 -22.20 6.86
C ALA A 293 -3.74 -21.77 6.15
N TYR A 294 -3.65 -22.01 4.85
CA TYR A 294 -2.45 -21.74 4.06
C TYR A 294 -2.79 -21.43 2.59
N GLY A 295 -1.76 -21.16 1.79
CA GLY A 295 -1.95 -20.81 0.39
C GLY A 295 -2.41 -19.38 0.18
N MET A 296 -1.97 -18.46 1.04
CA MET A 296 -2.15 -17.02 0.85
C MET A 296 -0.90 -16.35 0.29
N ARG A 297 -1.08 -15.21 -0.38
CA ARG A 297 0.03 -14.38 -0.90
C ARG A 297 0.51 -13.37 0.13
N ASN A 298 -0.37 -12.48 0.52
CA ASN A 298 -0.12 -11.40 1.45
C ASN A 298 -1.40 -11.15 2.26
N GLN A 299 -1.64 -12.08 3.19
CA GLN A 299 -2.72 -11.99 4.15
C GLN A 299 -2.44 -10.82 5.12
N PHE A 300 -2.90 -9.63 4.77
CA PHE A 300 -2.56 -8.42 5.53
C PHE A 300 -3.45 -8.26 6.77
N ARG A 301 -4.78 -8.36 6.61
CA ARG A 301 -5.76 -8.23 7.70
C ARG A 301 -6.74 -9.39 7.76
N PHE A 302 -6.99 -9.91 8.96
CA PHE A 302 -8.09 -10.83 9.23
C PHE A 302 -8.87 -10.40 10.48
N GLY A 303 -10.09 -10.90 10.62
CA GLY A 303 -10.94 -10.71 11.77
C GLY A 303 -11.91 -11.87 11.96
N PHE A 304 -12.56 -11.92 13.12
CA PHE A 304 -13.54 -12.94 13.46
C PHE A 304 -14.95 -12.38 13.34
N ARG A 305 -15.87 -13.18 12.78
CA ARG A 305 -17.28 -12.81 12.75
C ARG A 305 -17.85 -12.95 14.18
N PRO A 306 -18.39 -11.87 14.78
CA PRO A 306 -18.83 -11.87 16.18
C PRO A 306 -19.81 -13.01 16.51
N GLY A 307 -19.59 -13.67 17.65
CA GLY A 307 -20.45 -14.75 18.12
C GLY A 307 -20.31 -16.08 17.34
N THR A 308 -19.31 -16.21 16.48
CA THR A 308 -19.04 -17.42 15.70
C THR A 308 -17.55 -17.78 15.77
N GLU A 309 -17.20 -18.97 15.31
CA GLU A 309 -15.82 -19.45 15.11
C GLU A 309 -15.29 -19.17 13.70
N GLU A 310 -15.92 -18.25 12.96
CA GLU A 310 -15.51 -17.93 11.58
C GLU A 310 -14.40 -16.89 11.55
N LEU A 311 -13.32 -17.19 10.81
CA LEU A 311 -12.26 -16.24 10.49
C LEU A 311 -12.38 -15.80 9.03
N TRP A 312 -12.22 -14.50 8.82
CA TRP A 312 -12.27 -13.87 7.51
C TRP A 312 -10.99 -13.08 7.28
N ALA A 313 -10.35 -13.28 6.13
CA ALA A 313 -9.03 -12.74 5.83
C ALA A 313 -9.02 -12.04 4.48
N GLY A 314 -8.54 -10.80 4.45
CA GLY A 314 -8.16 -10.13 3.22
C GLY A 314 -6.78 -10.62 2.77
N ASP A 315 -6.68 -11.04 1.52
CA ASP A 315 -5.43 -11.47 0.89
C ASP A 315 -5.15 -10.62 -0.36
N VAL A 316 -3.99 -9.96 -0.36
CA VAL A 316 -3.56 -9.09 -1.46
C VAL A 316 -2.97 -9.94 -2.58
N GLY A 317 -3.66 -9.99 -3.72
CA GLY A 317 -3.24 -10.77 -4.87
C GLY A 317 -2.13 -10.08 -5.68
N TRP A 318 -1.87 -10.56 -6.90
CA TRP A 318 -0.70 -10.12 -7.67
C TRP A 318 -1.03 -9.10 -8.76
N ASN A 319 -1.68 -9.53 -9.84
CA ASN A 319 -1.88 -8.69 -11.02
C ASN A 319 -3.35 -8.33 -11.28
N THR A 320 -4.28 -9.10 -10.72
CA THR A 320 -5.66 -9.08 -11.20
C THR A 320 -6.70 -9.03 -10.10
N TRP A 321 -6.50 -9.78 -9.01
CA TRP A 321 -7.56 -10.03 -8.03
C TRP A 321 -7.10 -9.72 -6.62
N GLU A 322 -7.95 -9.05 -5.85
CA GLU A 322 -7.90 -9.14 -4.39
C GLU A 322 -8.92 -10.17 -3.91
N GLU A 323 -8.69 -10.71 -2.72
CA GLU A 323 -9.50 -11.79 -2.17
C GLU A 323 -9.96 -11.51 -0.74
N ILE A 324 -11.18 -11.96 -0.44
CA ILE A 324 -11.65 -12.19 0.92
C ILE A 324 -11.85 -13.69 1.08
N ASN A 325 -11.01 -14.28 1.91
CA ASN A 325 -10.94 -15.70 2.24
C ASN A 325 -11.67 -15.97 3.56
N ARG A 326 -12.35 -17.12 3.66
CA ARG A 326 -13.14 -17.50 4.84
C ARG A 326 -12.73 -18.89 5.33
N VAL A 327 -12.40 -18.98 6.60
CA VAL A 327 -12.29 -20.23 7.38
C VAL A 327 -13.58 -20.35 8.17
N ALA A 328 -14.39 -21.36 7.85
CA ALA A 328 -15.77 -21.46 8.37
C ALA A 328 -15.82 -21.88 9.85
N ASP A 329 -14.82 -22.62 10.32
CA ASP A 329 -14.69 -23.02 11.71
C ASP A 329 -13.21 -23.21 12.05
N VAL A 330 -12.64 -22.29 12.84
CA VAL A 330 -11.22 -22.33 13.22
C VAL A 330 -10.86 -23.46 14.20
N ASN A 331 -11.84 -24.23 14.68
CA ASN A 331 -11.63 -25.36 15.59
C ASN A 331 -11.77 -26.72 14.90
N ASP A 332 -12.08 -26.75 13.61
CA ASP A 332 -12.20 -28.01 12.89
C ASP A 332 -10.81 -28.59 12.53
N ALA A 333 -10.82 -29.80 11.98
CA ALA A 333 -9.59 -30.49 11.57
C ALA A 333 -9.21 -30.19 10.11
N THR A 334 -9.86 -29.24 9.46
CA THR A 334 -9.66 -28.87 8.07
C THR A 334 -8.69 -27.72 8.01
N ALA A 335 -7.71 -27.78 7.10
CA ALA A 335 -6.91 -26.63 6.76
C ALA A 335 -7.27 -26.16 5.36
N GLU A 336 -7.92 -25.00 5.25
CA GLU A 336 -8.21 -24.40 3.96
C GLU A 336 -6.91 -24.01 3.25
N ASN A 337 -6.84 -24.35 1.96
CA ASN A 337 -5.75 -23.98 1.07
C ASN A 337 -6.26 -22.97 0.05
N PHE A 338 -5.94 -21.69 0.20
CA PHE A 338 -6.43 -20.65 -0.73
C PHE A 338 -5.68 -20.61 -2.07
N GLY A 339 -4.72 -21.52 -2.26
CA GLY A 339 -4.21 -21.90 -3.59
C GLY A 339 -3.04 -21.07 -4.12
N TRP A 340 -2.67 -19.95 -3.50
CA TRP A 340 -1.47 -19.19 -3.87
C TRP A 340 -0.20 -20.05 -3.66
N PRO A 341 0.78 -20.03 -4.59
CA PRO A 341 0.89 -19.15 -5.77
C PRO A 341 0.30 -19.72 -7.05
N CYS A 342 -0.28 -20.90 -7.00
CA CYS A 342 -0.80 -21.59 -8.18
C CYS A 342 -2.12 -20.98 -8.66
N TYR A 343 -2.89 -20.39 -7.74
CA TYR A 343 -4.14 -19.68 -8.03
C TYR A 343 -4.06 -18.22 -7.63
N GLU A 344 -4.79 -17.37 -8.38
CA GLU A 344 -5.08 -15.98 -8.04
C GLU A 344 -6.55 -15.73 -8.40
N GLY A 345 -7.36 -15.37 -7.41
CA GLY A 345 -8.80 -15.43 -7.48
C GLY A 345 -9.28 -16.85 -7.78
N GLY A 346 -10.25 -16.98 -8.70
CA GLY A 346 -10.76 -18.30 -9.11
C GLY A 346 -9.92 -19.01 -10.18
N GLY A 347 -8.84 -18.40 -10.68
CA GLY A 347 -8.09 -18.86 -11.86
C GLY A 347 -6.66 -19.28 -11.54
N ARG A 348 -6.03 -20.01 -12.47
CA ARG A 348 -4.59 -20.31 -12.38
C ARG A 348 -3.77 -19.04 -12.57
N GLN A 349 -2.73 -18.88 -11.75
CA GLN A 349 -1.80 -17.77 -11.85
C GLN A 349 -0.86 -18.02 -13.04
N GLY A 350 -0.89 -17.14 -14.05
CA GLY A 350 -0.24 -17.40 -15.35
C GLY A 350 1.30 -17.55 -15.32
N GLY A 351 1.97 -16.88 -14.38
CA GLY A 351 3.41 -17.04 -14.14
C GLY A 351 3.76 -18.41 -13.57
N TYR A 352 3.05 -18.84 -12.53
CA TYR A 352 3.29 -20.13 -11.87
C TYR A 352 2.78 -21.35 -12.67
N ASP A 353 1.64 -21.21 -13.38
CA ASP A 353 1.18 -22.20 -14.37
C ASP A 353 2.18 -22.33 -15.52
N GLY A 354 2.69 -21.20 -16.03
CA GLY A 354 3.72 -21.22 -17.06
C GLY A 354 5.01 -21.89 -16.60
N ALA A 355 5.42 -21.62 -15.35
CA ALA A 355 6.60 -22.21 -14.74
C ALA A 355 6.56 -23.75 -14.67
N ASN A 356 5.36 -24.35 -14.76
CA ASN A 356 5.12 -25.79 -14.79
C ASN A 356 5.80 -26.50 -13.60
N LEU A 357 5.52 -25.98 -12.40
CA LEU A 357 6.08 -26.47 -11.13
C LEU A 357 5.28 -27.68 -10.63
N ASP A 358 5.96 -28.74 -10.20
CA ASP A 358 5.32 -30.00 -9.77
C ASP A 358 4.28 -29.77 -8.66
N LEU A 359 4.58 -28.83 -7.75
CA LEU A 359 3.69 -28.47 -6.64
C LEU A 359 2.38 -27.83 -7.12
N CYS A 360 2.43 -27.04 -8.20
CA CYS A 360 1.25 -26.44 -8.81
C CYS A 360 0.51 -27.41 -9.72
N GLU A 361 1.21 -28.20 -10.54
CA GLU A 361 0.57 -29.24 -11.37
C GLU A 361 -0.21 -30.26 -10.55
N SER A 362 0.32 -30.65 -9.39
CA SER A 362 -0.40 -31.52 -8.45
C SER A 362 -1.62 -30.84 -7.83
N LEU A 363 -1.60 -29.53 -7.59
CA LEU A 363 -2.76 -28.81 -7.08
C LEU A 363 -3.86 -28.69 -8.14
N TYR A 364 -3.48 -28.35 -9.37
CA TYR A 364 -4.39 -28.21 -10.51
C TYR A 364 -5.15 -29.48 -10.83
N THR A 365 -4.51 -30.63 -10.67
CA THR A 365 -5.11 -31.94 -10.92
C THR A 365 -5.88 -32.49 -9.73
N GLY A 366 -5.49 -32.12 -8.51
CA GLY A 366 -6.14 -32.53 -7.27
C GLY A 366 -7.38 -31.72 -6.89
N ALA A 367 -7.58 -30.52 -7.46
CA ALA A 367 -8.64 -29.57 -7.07
C ALA A 367 -8.67 -29.28 -5.56
N GLY A 368 -7.47 -29.17 -4.95
CA GLY A 368 -7.29 -29.07 -3.50
C GLY A 368 -7.31 -27.64 -2.93
N GLN A 369 -7.75 -26.66 -3.71
CA GLN A 369 -7.84 -25.26 -3.30
C GLN A 369 -9.27 -24.88 -2.89
N THR A 370 -9.39 -24.06 -1.84
CA THR A 370 -10.60 -23.40 -1.39
C THR A 370 -10.75 -22.08 -2.16
N ALA A 371 -11.91 -21.87 -2.77
CA ALA A 371 -12.18 -20.61 -3.46
C ALA A 371 -12.39 -19.46 -2.46
N PRO A 372 -11.97 -18.23 -2.78
CA PRO A 372 -12.31 -17.07 -1.98
C PRO A 372 -13.82 -16.87 -1.86
N HIS A 373 -14.27 -16.32 -0.73
CA HIS A 373 -15.67 -15.92 -0.55
C HIS A 373 -16.04 -14.77 -1.48
N TYR A 374 -15.10 -13.84 -1.67
CA TYR A 374 -15.25 -12.73 -2.60
C TYR A 374 -13.93 -12.42 -3.27
N THR A 375 -14.00 -12.03 -4.54
CA THR A 375 -12.87 -11.47 -5.29
C THR A 375 -13.30 -10.20 -5.99
N TYR A 376 -12.40 -9.23 -6.07
CA TYR A 376 -12.64 -8.02 -6.85
C TYR A 376 -11.45 -7.69 -7.75
N ASN A 377 -11.77 -7.29 -8.98
CA ASN A 377 -10.76 -7.07 -10.01
C ASN A 377 -10.08 -5.72 -9.79
N HIS A 378 -8.76 -5.68 -9.91
CA HIS A 378 -7.99 -4.43 -9.86
C HIS A 378 -8.53 -3.40 -10.85
N SER A 379 -8.93 -3.82 -12.05
CA SER A 379 -9.41 -2.93 -13.10
C SER A 379 -10.90 -2.55 -13.02
N ALA A 380 -11.65 -3.13 -12.08
CA ALA A 380 -13.08 -2.88 -11.93
C ALA A 380 -13.40 -2.13 -10.64
N LYS A 381 -14.49 -1.38 -10.66
CA LYS A 381 -15.11 -0.83 -9.46
C LYS A 381 -15.66 -1.96 -8.59
N VAL A 382 -15.52 -1.83 -7.26
CA VAL A 382 -16.15 -2.76 -6.31
C VAL A 382 -17.67 -2.54 -6.32
N VAL A 383 -18.10 -1.28 -6.27
CA VAL A 383 -19.49 -0.88 -6.47
C VAL A 383 -19.56 0.06 -7.66
N ALA A 384 -20.44 -0.23 -8.61
CA ALA A 384 -20.51 0.51 -9.89
C ALA A 384 -20.67 2.03 -9.75
N SER A 385 -21.31 2.49 -8.67
CA SER A 385 -21.56 3.90 -8.38
C SER A 385 -20.53 4.57 -7.47
N ASP A 386 -19.53 3.85 -6.96
CA ASP A 386 -18.61 4.43 -5.98
C ASP A 386 -17.55 5.36 -6.63
N PRO A 387 -17.09 6.39 -5.89
CA PRO A 387 -16.04 7.30 -6.37
C PRO A 387 -14.63 6.69 -6.30
N CYS A 388 -14.46 5.46 -5.79
CA CYS A 388 -13.16 4.88 -5.47
C CYS A 388 -12.34 4.56 -6.73
N PRO A 389 -11.06 4.97 -6.83
CA PRO A 389 -10.23 4.64 -7.98
C PRO A 389 -10.14 3.11 -8.22
N THR A 390 -9.87 2.74 -9.47
CA THR A 390 -9.52 1.36 -9.87
C THR A 390 -8.00 1.23 -9.95
N GLY A 391 -7.46 0.20 -10.60
CA GLY A 391 -6.08 0.11 -11.11
C GLY A 391 -4.92 0.12 -10.13
N GLY A 392 -5.22 -0.01 -8.86
CA GLY A 392 -4.38 -0.56 -7.83
C GLY A 392 -5.33 -1.20 -6.84
N SER A 393 -4.95 -2.30 -6.21
CA SER A 393 -5.73 -2.85 -5.11
C SER A 393 -4.80 -3.45 -4.08
N SER A 394 -5.18 -3.31 -2.83
CA SER A 394 -4.46 -3.81 -1.66
C SER A 394 -5.43 -3.87 -0.51
N ILE A 395 -6.13 -4.99 -0.38
CA ILE A 395 -7.05 -5.21 0.73
C ILE A 395 -6.30 -5.09 2.06
N SER A 396 -6.74 -4.15 2.88
CA SER A 396 -5.95 -3.62 4.00
C SER A 396 -6.71 -3.52 5.32
N GLY A 397 -7.94 -4.01 5.36
CA GLY A 397 -8.79 -3.99 6.55
C GLY A 397 -9.87 -5.04 6.47
N ILE A 398 -10.17 -5.67 7.61
CA ILE A 398 -11.27 -6.61 7.81
C ILE A 398 -11.83 -6.35 9.20
N ALA A 399 -13.11 -6.01 9.30
CA ALA A 399 -13.82 -5.85 10.56
C ALA A 399 -15.30 -6.20 10.39
N PHE A 400 -15.98 -6.50 11.49
CA PHE A 400 -17.41 -6.77 11.48
C PHE A 400 -18.15 -5.76 12.33
N GLU A 401 -19.32 -5.35 11.84
CA GLU A 401 -20.34 -4.76 12.71
C GLU A 401 -20.71 -5.79 13.80
N SER A 402 -20.87 -5.33 15.04
CA SER A 402 -21.16 -6.21 16.17
C SER A 402 -22.21 -5.65 17.12
N THR A 403 -21.98 -4.45 17.65
CA THR A 403 -22.79 -3.87 18.74
C THR A 403 -22.92 -2.35 18.64
N SER A 404 -22.98 -1.81 17.43
CA SER A 404 -23.14 -0.37 17.22
C SER A 404 -24.62 0.03 17.25
N ASN A 405 -24.87 1.33 17.20
CA ASN A 405 -26.20 1.88 16.91
C ASN A 405 -26.42 2.09 15.41
N TYR A 406 -25.62 1.45 14.55
CA TYR A 406 -25.73 1.62 13.10
C TYR A 406 -27.11 1.16 12.60
N PRO A 407 -27.56 1.66 11.43
CA PRO A 407 -28.81 1.20 10.83
C PRO A 407 -28.81 -0.32 10.61
N ALA A 408 -29.98 -0.96 10.80
CA ALA A 408 -30.15 -2.42 10.71
C ALA A 408 -29.64 -3.08 9.40
N ALA A 409 -29.44 -2.29 8.34
CA ALA A 409 -28.84 -2.78 7.10
C ALA A 409 -27.34 -3.16 7.25
N TYR A 410 -26.68 -2.68 8.30
CA TYR A 410 -25.29 -3.00 8.62
C TYR A 410 -25.14 -4.11 9.66
N ASP A 411 -26.23 -4.65 10.20
CA ASP A 411 -26.19 -5.69 11.24
C ASP A 411 -25.36 -6.90 10.76
N GLY A 412 -24.23 -7.14 11.45
CA GLY A 412 -23.28 -8.20 11.13
C GLY A 412 -22.56 -8.04 9.78
N ALA A 413 -22.59 -6.84 9.17
CA ALA A 413 -21.89 -6.55 7.93
C ALA A 413 -20.37 -6.69 8.10
N LEU A 414 -19.71 -7.14 7.04
CA LEU A 414 -18.25 -7.17 6.93
C LEU A 414 -17.77 -5.86 6.31
N PHE A 415 -16.98 -5.09 7.04
CA PHE A 415 -16.25 -3.95 6.51
C PHE A 415 -14.88 -4.38 6.03
N PHE A 416 -14.50 -3.96 4.82
CA PHE A 416 -13.16 -4.17 4.29
C PHE A 416 -12.62 -2.91 3.65
N ALA A 417 -11.33 -2.68 3.82
CA ALA A 417 -10.62 -1.51 3.27
C ALA A 417 -9.70 -1.92 2.13
N ASP A 418 -9.44 -0.98 1.23
CA ASP A 418 -8.37 -1.07 0.25
C ASP A 418 -7.50 0.19 0.32
N SER A 419 -6.22 -0.01 0.64
CA SER A 419 -5.28 1.07 0.92
C SER A 419 -4.94 1.88 -0.33
N SER A 420 -4.81 1.21 -1.48
CA SER A 420 -4.51 1.84 -2.76
C SER A 420 -5.71 2.59 -3.35
N ARG A 421 -6.93 2.13 -3.03
CA ARG A 421 -8.16 2.77 -3.48
C ARG A 421 -8.66 3.87 -2.54
N GLY A 422 -8.10 3.96 -1.32
CA GLY A 422 -8.52 4.96 -0.35
C GLY A 422 -9.97 4.80 0.11
N CYS A 423 -10.46 3.56 0.17
CA CYS A 423 -11.87 3.27 0.43
C CYS A 423 -12.09 2.12 1.41
N ILE A 424 -13.22 2.19 2.09
CA ILE A 424 -13.80 1.17 2.96
C ILE A 424 -15.21 0.87 2.43
N TRP A 425 -15.51 -0.40 2.18
CA TRP A 425 -16.85 -0.86 1.79
C TRP A 425 -17.47 -1.66 2.92
N ALA A 426 -18.80 -1.71 2.92
CA ALA A 426 -19.56 -2.63 3.74
C ALA A 426 -20.18 -3.71 2.84
N MET A 427 -19.93 -4.98 3.17
CA MET A 427 -20.61 -6.14 2.64
C MET A 427 -21.75 -6.51 3.60
N GLN A 428 -22.96 -6.09 3.25
CA GLN A 428 -24.15 -6.32 4.05
C GLN A 428 -24.55 -7.80 4.03
N THR A 429 -25.44 -8.19 4.94
CA THR A 429 -25.76 -9.60 5.13
C THR A 429 -26.99 -10.07 4.35
N THR A 430 -27.00 -11.36 4.01
CA THR A 430 -28.18 -12.11 3.61
C THR A 430 -28.25 -13.36 4.49
N ASN A 431 -29.37 -13.53 5.21
CA ASN A 431 -29.52 -14.58 6.24
C ASN A 431 -28.38 -14.55 7.29
N GLY A 432 -27.91 -13.35 7.64
CA GLY A 432 -26.85 -13.14 8.61
C GLY A 432 -25.42 -13.29 8.09
N LEU A 433 -25.20 -13.83 6.88
CA LEU A 433 -23.86 -13.99 6.30
C LEU A 433 -23.52 -12.82 5.37
N PRO A 434 -22.29 -12.27 5.38
CA PRO A 434 -21.85 -11.26 4.42
C PRO A 434 -22.07 -11.73 2.97
N ASP A 435 -22.78 -10.91 2.19
CA ASP A 435 -23.22 -11.23 0.84
C ASP A 435 -22.50 -10.35 -0.19
N PRO A 436 -21.65 -10.94 -1.06
CA PRO A 436 -20.98 -10.21 -2.14
C PRO A 436 -21.92 -9.48 -3.11
N ALA A 437 -23.21 -9.85 -3.16
CA ALA A 437 -24.21 -9.15 -3.96
C ALA A 437 -24.72 -7.85 -3.32
N LYS A 438 -24.37 -7.57 -2.06
CA LYS A 438 -24.82 -6.40 -1.28
C LYS A 438 -23.66 -5.55 -0.77
N LEU A 439 -22.87 -5.04 -1.70
CA LEU A 439 -21.76 -4.16 -1.43
C LEU A 439 -22.19 -2.69 -1.53
N VAL A 440 -21.82 -1.89 -0.54
CA VAL A 440 -22.02 -0.44 -0.55
C VAL A 440 -20.72 0.28 -0.16
N PRO A 441 -20.41 1.45 -0.78
CA PRO A 441 -19.34 2.29 -0.27
C PRO A 441 -19.68 2.78 1.15
N PHE A 442 -18.68 2.84 2.03
CA PHE A 442 -18.88 3.22 3.43
C PHE A 442 -17.98 4.37 3.87
N VAL A 443 -16.69 4.34 3.55
CA VAL A 443 -15.81 5.51 3.71
C VAL A 443 -15.01 5.67 2.44
N THR A 444 -14.95 6.86 1.87
CA THR A 444 -14.23 7.11 0.60
C THR A 444 -13.29 8.30 0.73
N GLY A 445 -12.21 8.35 -0.06
CA GLY A 445 -11.25 9.46 -0.02
C GLY A 445 -10.28 9.40 1.16
N VAL A 446 -10.06 8.22 1.74
CA VAL A 446 -9.14 8.04 2.86
C VAL A 446 -7.69 7.99 2.36
N ASN A 447 -6.79 8.70 3.02
CA ASN A 447 -5.36 8.64 2.75
C ASN A 447 -4.75 7.34 3.34
N VAL A 448 -4.71 6.30 2.51
CA VAL A 448 -4.16 4.96 2.80
C VAL A 448 -4.81 4.33 4.05
N PRO A 449 -6.09 3.89 3.98
CA PRO A 449 -6.72 3.16 5.06
C PRO A 449 -5.99 1.83 5.28
N VAL A 450 -5.52 1.59 6.51
CA VAL A 450 -4.95 0.32 6.95
C VAL A 450 -5.59 -0.03 8.27
N GLN A 451 -5.90 -1.30 8.49
CA GLN A 451 -6.69 -1.78 9.62
C GLN A 451 -8.05 -1.07 9.78
N VAL A 452 -9.10 -1.87 9.72
CA VAL A 452 -10.41 -1.48 10.20
C VAL A 452 -10.68 -2.36 11.41
N THR A 453 -11.28 -1.80 12.45
CA THR A 453 -11.63 -2.55 13.66
C THR A 453 -12.84 -1.94 14.33
N THR A 454 -13.51 -2.72 15.16
CA THR A 454 -14.61 -2.25 16.00
C THR A 454 -14.05 -1.84 17.35
N GLY A 455 -14.33 -0.61 17.76
CA GLY A 455 -13.82 -0.05 19.00
C GLY A 455 -14.86 -0.04 20.13
N PRO A 456 -14.53 0.61 21.26
CA PRO A 456 -15.45 0.78 22.38
C PRO A 456 -16.77 1.42 21.94
N GLY A 457 -17.89 0.86 22.40
CA GLY A 457 -19.23 1.33 22.01
C GLY A 457 -19.75 0.81 20.66
N GLY A 458 -18.98 -0.05 19.97
CA GLY A 458 -19.40 -0.69 18.72
C GLY A 458 -19.11 0.11 17.45
N ASP A 459 -18.64 1.36 17.58
CA ASP A 459 -18.28 2.18 16.43
C ASP A 459 -17.09 1.60 15.65
N LEU A 460 -17.08 1.89 14.35
CA LEU A 460 -15.98 1.49 13.48
C LEU A 460 -14.82 2.48 13.63
N PHE A 461 -13.61 1.94 13.78
CA PHE A 461 -12.36 2.71 13.76
C PHE A 461 -11.50 2.22 12.61
N TYR A 462 -10.71 3.13 12.04
CA TYR A 462 -9.70 2.77 11.05
C TYR A 462 -8.45 3.63 11.20
N ILE A 463 -7.31 3.10 10.76
CA ILE A 463 -6.08 3.88 10.69
C ILE A 463 -5.94 4.44 9.27
N ALA A 464 -5.81 5.76 9.16
CA ALA A 464 -5.39 6.43 7.94
C ALA A 464 -3.86 6.59 7.98
N LEU A 465 -3.14 5.58 7.48
CA LEU A 465 -1.68 5.49 7.55
C LEU A 465 -1.02 6.73 6.96
N GLY A 466 -1.46 7.13 5.77
CA GLY A 466 -0.88 8.26 5.04
C GLY A 466 -1.14 9.62 5.71
N ALA A 467 -2.16 9.71 6.57
CA ALA A 467 -2.48 10.91 7.34
C ALA A 467 -1.90 10.90 8.77
N GLY A 468 -1.40 9.76 9.25
CA GLY A 468 -0.94 9.63 10.63
C GLY A 468 -2.08 9.74 11.66
N GLN A 469 -3.23 9.12 11.38
CA GLN A 469 -4.45 9.28 12.17
C GLN A 469 -5.15 7.96 12.48
N LEU A 470 -5.68 7.85 13.70
CA LEU A 470 -6.79 6.95 14.04
C LEU A 470 -8.10 7.74 13.89
N ARG A 471 -9.06 7.18 13.15
CA ARG A 471 -10.34 7.81 12.88
C ARG A 471 -11.50 6.95 13.38
N ARG A 472 -12.62 7.60 13.73
CA ARG A 472 -13.82 6.98 14.26
C ARG A 472 -15.01 7.36 13.38
N VAL A 473 -15.69 6.34 12.88
CA VAL A 473 -16.98 6.48 12.21
C VAL A 473 -18.08 6.18 13.23
N SER A 474 -19.03 7.08 13.39
CA SER A 474 -20.16 6.90 14.33
C SER A 474 -21.47 7.22 13.66
N TYR A 475 -22.55 6.56 14.06
CA TYR A 475 -23.90 6.87 13.59
C TYR A 475 -24.63 7.69 14.65
N THR A 476 -25.16 8.85 14.28
CA THR A 476 -25.97 9.67 15.22
C THR A 476 -27.43 9.73 14.80
N GLY A 477 -27.75 9.38 13.55
CA GLY A 477 -29.09 9.53 12.97
C GLY A 477 -29.60 10.97 12.95
N ALA A 478 -28.75 11.93 13.29
CA ALA A 478 -29.07 13.35 13.39
C ALA A 478 -28.50 14.09 12.17
N ASN A 479 -29.20 15.14 11.76
CA ASN A 479 -28.74 16.09 10.76
C ASN A 479 -27.33 16.61 11.11
N GLN A 480 -26.42 16.55 10.15
CA GLN A 480 -25.05 17.01 10.33
C GLN A 480 -24.97 18.50 9.98
N ALA A 481 -24.27 19.28 10.79
CA ALA A 481 -24.06 20.68 10.46
C ALA A 481 -23.16 20.82 9.22
N PRO A 482 -23.40 21.80 8.34
CA PRO A 482 -22.58 22.01 7.16
C PRO A 482 -21.15 22.40 7.52
N THR A 483 -20.19 21.99 6.69
CA THR A 483 -18.82 22.50 6.74
C THR A 483 -18.74 23.81 5.97
N ALA A 484 -18.67 24.93 6.70
CA ALA A 484 -18.46 26.24 6.12
C ALA A 484 -17.02 26.36 5.56
N VAL A 485 -16.88 26.94 4.37
CA VAL A 485 -15.60 27.27 3.74
C VAL A 485 -15.69 28.72 3.27
N ALA A 486 -14.88 29.58 3.88
CA ALA A 486 -14.78 30.99 3.50
C ALA A 486 -13.45 31.25 2.79
N THR A 487 -13.51 31.85 1.61
CA THR A 487 -12.32 32.41 0.93
C THR A 487 -12.49 33.89 0.71
N ALA A 488 -11.37 34.59 0.57
CA ALA A 488 -11.29 36.04 0.35
C ALA A 488 -10.24 36.32 -0.73
N THR A 489 -10.47 37.30 -1.59
CA THR A 489 -9.53 37.68 -2.65
C THR A 489 -9.62 39.18 -2.95
N PRO A 490 -8.54 39.96 -2.79
CA PRO A 490 -7.28 39.61 -2.09
C PRO A 490 -7.45 39.55 -0.56
N GLN A 491 -6.69 38.70 0.14
CA GLN A 491 -6.68 38.62 1.62
C GLN A 491 -5.84 39.70 2.30
N SER A 492 -5.01 40.42 1.55
CA SER A 492 -4.26 41.56 2.06
C SER A 492 -3.98 42.60 0.98
N GLY A 493 -3.72 43.82 1.41
CA GLY A 493 -3.42 44.93 0.51
C GLY A 493 -3.42 46.28 1.21
N ALA A 494 -3.10 47.33 0.45
CA ALA A 494 -3.18 48.69 0.95
C ALA A 494 -4.64 49.14 1.10
N ALA A 495 -4.92 49.95 2.11
CA ALA A 495 -6.20 50.64 2.19
C ALA A 495 -6.31 51.70 1.08
N PRO A 496 -7.47 51.82 0.38
CA PRO A 496 -8.66 50.98 0.51
C PRO A 496 -8.52 49.63 -0.21
N LEU A 497 -8.90 48.54 0.47
CA LEU A 497 -8.84 47.18 -0.04
C LEU A 497 -10.26 46.66 -0.29
N THR A 498 -10.62 46.40 -1.54
CA THR A 498 -11.86 45.71 -1.89
C THR A 498 -11.60 44.22 -1.98
N VAL A 499 -12.36 43.43 -1.21
CA VAL A 499 -12.20 41.98 -1.09
C VAL A 499 -13.49 41.31 -1.58
N GLN A 500 -13.32 40.34 -2.49
CA GLN A 500 -14.37 39.41 -2.89
C GLN A 500 -14.30 38.18 -1.99
N PHE A 501 -15.41 37.83 -1.36
CA PHE A 501 -15.54 36.62 -0.56
C PHE A 501 -16.29 35.55 -1.34
N SER A 502 -16.06 34.28 -0.98
CA SER A 502 -16.79 33.14 -1.50
C SER A 502 -17.00 32.09 -0.43
N GLY A 503 -18.26 31.70 -0.25
CA GLY A 503 -18.74 30.60 0.57
C GLY A 503 -19.05 29.35 -0.23
N THR A 504 -18.90 29.40 -1.57
CA THR A 504 -19.36 28.34 -2.49
C THR A 504 -18.61 27.02 -2.36
N GLY A 505 -17.47 27.00 -1.66
CA GLY A 505 -16.77 25.77 -1.29
C GLY A 505 -17.37 25.05 -0.07
N SER A 506 -18.38 25.63 0.59
CA SER A 506 -19.05 25.02 1.73
C SER A 506 -19.89 23.83 1.28
N THR A 507 -19.94 22.79 2.10
CA THR A 507 -20.64 21.54 1.78
C THR A 507 -21.45 21.07 2.96
N ASP A 508 -22.56 20.39 2.68
CA ASP A 508 -23.30 19.65 3.69
C ASP A 508 -22.99 18.15 3.57
N PRO A 509 -22.72 17.44 4.68
CA PRO A 509 -22.59 16.00 4.67
C PRO A 509 -23.88 15.26 4.27
N ASP A 510 -25.05 15.87 4.44
CA ASP A 510 -26.34 15.31 4.10
C ASP A 510 -26.70 15.62 2.62
N PRO A 511 -26.77 14.61 1.73
CA PRO A 511 -26.88 14.82 0.30
C PRO A 511 -28.26 15.35 -0.11
N GLY A 512 -28.27 16.48 -0.84
CA GLY A 512 -29.48 17.11 -1.37
C GLY A 512 -29.92 18.36 -0.60
N ASP A 513 -29.24 18.69 0.50
CA ASP A 513 -29.54 19.86 1.31
C ASP A 513 -29.19 21.18 0.61
N VAL A 514 -30.00 22.20 0.88
CA VAL A 514 -29.82 23.56 0.38
C VAL A 514 -29.21 24.42 1.49
N LEU A 515 -28.07 25.04 1.20
CA LEU A 515 -27.31 25.83 2.16
C LEU A 515 -27.74 27.31 2.16
N GLY A 516 -27.97 27.86 3.34
CA GLY A 516 -28.07 29.29 3.61
C GLY A 516 -26.73 29.87 4.07
N TYR A 517 -26.41 31.10 3.67
CA TYR A 517 -25.17 31.80 4.03
C TYR A 517 -25.48 33.03 4.86
N ALA A 518 -24.62 33.33 5.82
CA ALA A 518 -24.64 34.56 6.60
C ALA A 518 -23.19 34.98 6.88
N TRP A 519 -22.84 36.23 6.59
CA TRP A 519 -21.46 36.74 6.72
C TRP A 519 -21.36 37.82 7.80
N ASP A 520 -20.24 37.80 8.52
CA ASP A 520 -19.71 38.81 9.43
C ASP A 520 -18.47 39.40 8.74
N LEU A 521 -18.68 40.37 7.84
CA LEU A 521 -17.65 40.97 6.98
C LEU A 521 -16.85 42.05 7.72
N ASP A 522 -17.39 42.68 8.76
CA ASP A 522 -16.69 43.70 9.54
C ASP A 522 -15.99 43.18 10.82
N GLY A 523 -16.26 41.94 11.21
CA GLY A 523 -15.61 41.23 12.32
C GLY A 523 -16.17 41.58 13.70
N ASP A 524 -17.41 42.07 13.79
CA ASP A 524 -18.06 42.45 15.04
C ASP A 524 -18.71 41.27 15.80
N GLY A 525 -18.74 40.08 15.18
CA GLY A 525 -19.33 38.86 15.72
C GLY A 525 -20.80 38.63 15.33
N GLN A 526 -21.41 39.54 14.58
CA GLN A 526 -22.76 39.43 14.03
C GLN A 526 -22.71 38.99 12.56
N TYR A 527 -23.54 38.01 12.23
CA TYR A 527 -23.59 37.43 10.87
C TYR A 527 -24.71 38.07 10.06
N ASP A 528 -24.71 39.40 9.94
CA ASP A 528 -25.81 40.18 9.35
C ASP A 528 -25.40 41.05 8.14
N ASP A 529 -24.13 41.01 7.73
CA ASP A 529 -23.62 41.83 6.61
C ASP A 529 -24.05 41.34 5.23
N SER A 530 -24.16 40.02 5.04
CA SER A 530 -24.62 39.46 3.76
C SER A 530 -25.14 38.04 3.86
N THR A 531 -26.11 37.71 3.01
CA THR A 531 -26.61 36.34 2.79
C THR A 531 -26.21 35.76 1.43
N SER A 532 -25.42 36.50 0.63
CA SER A 532 -24.92 36.02 -0.65
C SER A 532 -23.85 34.95 -0.45
N ALA A 533 -23.81 33.94 -1.33
CA ALA A 533 -22.71 32.98 -1.37
C ALA A 533 -21.37 33.64 -1.79
N THR A 534 -21.41 34.81 -2.45
CA THR A 534 -20.22 35.53 -2.94
C THR A 534 -20.32 37.04 -2.74
N PRO A 535 -20.22 37.57 -1.51
CA PRO A 535 -20.32 39.01 -1.25
C PRO A 535 -18.98 39.74 -1.47
N THR A 536 -19.03 41.07 -1.55
CA THR A 536 -17.85 41.95 -1.61
C THR A 536 -17.88 42.95 -0.46
N HIS A 537 -16.72 43.27 0.13
CA HIS A 537 -16.57 44.32 1.14
C HIS A 537 -15.33 45.18 0.85
N THR A 538 -15.38 46.48 1.17
CA THR A 538 -14.25 47.40 0.98
C THR A 538 -13.79 47.97 2.32
N TYR A 539 -12.58 47.61 2.74
CA TYR A 539 -11.95 48.13 3.95
C TYR A 539 -11.13 49.38 3.65
N THR A 540 -11.48 50.51 4.27
CA THR A 540 -10.87 51.82 3.96
C THR A 540 -9.76 52.24 4.92
N THR A 541 -9.56 51.51 6.02
CA THR A 541 -8.59 51.82 7.08
C THR A 541 -7.65 50.64 7.32
N GLN A 542 -6.42 50.95 7.73
CA GLN A 542 -5.46 49.93 8.15
C GLN A 542 -6.01 49.15 9.36
N ALA A 543 -6.15 47.84 9.23
CA ALA A 543 -6.73 46.95 10.22
C ALA A 543 -6.46 45.48 9.87
N THR A 544 -6.53 44.60 10.85
CA THR A 544 -6.68 43.16 10.61
C THR A 544 -8.09 42.78 11.02
N VAL A 545 -8.90 42.33 10.07
CA VAL A 545 -10.31 41.97 10.29
C VAL A 545 -10.44 40.46 10.21
N THR A 546 -11.14 39.86 11.17
CA THR A 546 -11.48 38.42 11.12
C THR A 546 -12.90 38.29 10.61
N VAL A 547 -13.05 37.93 9.34
CA VAL A 547 -14.35 37.76 8.70
C VAL A 547 -14.93 36.41 9.06
N GLY A 548 -16.19 36.35 9.45
CA GLY A 548 -16.94 35.12 9.69
C GLY A 548 -17.87 34.76 8.54
N LEU A 549 -17.99 33.47 8.25
CA LEU A 549 -19.06 32.87 7.46
C LEU A 549 -19.78 31.85 8.32
N ARG A 550 -21.10 31.95 8.40
CA ARG A 550 -21.99 30.92 8.94
C ARG A 550 -22.79 30.33 7.80
N VAL A 551 -22.74 29.01 7.68
CA VAL A 551 -23.55 28.25 6.73
C VAL A 551 -24.57 27.46 7.52
N THR A 552 -25.82 27.46 7.10
CA THR A 552 -26.93 26.75 7.77
C THR A 552 -27.64 25.85 6.76
N ASP A 553 -27.96 24.64 7.16
CA ASP A 553 -28.72 23.69 6.32
C ASP A 553 -30.24 23.90 6.44
N GLN A 554 -31.01 23.05 5.75
CA GLN A 554 -32.47 23.15 5.73
C GLN A 554 -33.11 22.69 7.04
N ALA A 555 -32.45 21.81 7.80
CA ALA A 555 -32.90 21.35 9.12
C ALA A 555 -32.52 22.32 10.26
N GLY A 556 -31.74 23.36 9.96
CA GLY A 556 -31.38 24.46 10.85
C GLY A 556 -30.07 24.26 11.62
N ALA A 557 -29.25 23.24 11.32
CA ALA A 557 -27.91 23.15 11.90
C ALA A 557 -26.94 24.04 11.11
N SER A 558 -25.87 24.51 11.77
CA SER A 558 -24.97 25.50 11.20
C SER A 558 -23.51 25.26 11.53
N GLY A 559 -22.63 25.47 10.56
CA GLY A 559 -21.17 25.54 10.75
C GLY A 559 -20.64 26.95 10.49
N THR A 560 -19.49 27.27 11.07
CA THR A 560 -18.83 28.56 10.85
C THR A 560 -17.39 28.39 10.37
N ALA A 561 -16.96 29.29 9.49
CA ALA A 561 -15.58 29.43 9.04
C ALA A 561 -15.15 30.88 9.20
N THR A 562 -13.85 31.12 9.39
CA THR A 562 -13.32 32.48 9.43
C THR A 562 -12.21 32.64 8.40
N VAL A 563 -12.04 33.87 7.91
CA VAL A 563 -10.93 34.27 7.05
C VAL A 563 -10.40 35.62 7.50
N THR A 564 -9.09 35.73 7.69
CA THR A 564 -8.46 37.00 8.09
C THR A 564 -8.17 37.86 6.85
N VAL A 565 -8.58 39.13 6.91
CA VAL A 565 -8.21 40.16 5.94
C VAL A 565 -7.26 41.15 6.61
N THR A 566 -6.04 41.27 6.09
CA THR A 566 -5.03 42.21 6.60
C THR A 566 -4.91 43.42 5.68
N VAL A 567 -5.40 44.55 6.15
CA VAL A 567 -5.36 45.83 5.46
C VAL A 567 -4.16 46.60 6.02
N GLY A 568 -3.04 46.64 5.28
CA GLY A 568 -1.79 47.32 5.63
C GLY A 568 -0.70 46.48 6.35
N ALA A 569 0.53 46.50 5.79
CA ALA A 569 1.80 45.81 6.17
C ALA A 569 1.88 44.26 5.98
N PRO A 570 3.07 43.67 5.70
CA PRO A 570 3.20 42.43 4.92
C PRO A 570 3.11 41.12 5.74
N VAL A 571 2.66 40.05 5.05
CA VAL A 571 2.39 38.70 5.56
C VAL A 571 3.69 37.92 5.85
N ALA A 572 3.71 37.09 6.91
CA ALA A 572 4.71 36.04 7.09
C ALA A 572 4.84 35.21 5.80
N GLN A 573 6.06 34.88 5.41
CA GLN A 573 6.33 34.21 4.15
C GLN A 573 6.64 32.74 4.44
N ASP A 574 6.46 31.90 3.42
CA ASP A 574 6.76 30.48 3.54
C ASP A 574 8.25 30.20 3.27
N PRO A 575 8.83 29.15 3.90
CA PRO A 575 10.14 28.67 3.52
C PRO A 575 10.12 28.20 2.06
N VAL A 576 11.22 28.45 1.35
CA VAL A 576 11.40 28.10 -0.06
C VAL A 576 12.37 26.92 -0.16
N PRO A 577 11.89 25.66 -0.15
CA PRO A 577 12.74 24.50 -0.37
C PRO A 577 13.12 24.37 -1.85
N VAL A 578 14.38 23.98 -2.08
CA VAL A 578 14.97 23.75 -3.40
C VAL A 578 15.67 22.41 -3.41
N ILE A 579 15.26 21.53 -4.33
CA ILE A 579 16.02 20.31 -4.66
C ILE A 579 17.09 20.71 -5.69
N ASP A 580 18.35 20.73 -5.24
CA ASP A 580 19.51 21.08 -6.05
C ASP A 580 19.93 19.93 -6.97
N THR A 581 19.99 18.71 -6.44
CA THR A 581 20.28 17.51 -7.23
C THR A 581 19.25 16.42 -6.96
N PRO A 582 18.82 15.69 -7.99
CA PRO A 582 19.27 15.74 -9.40
C PRO A 582 18.73 16.95 -10.21
N THR A 583 19.59 17.57 -11.05
CA THR A 583 19.36 18.85 -11.76
C THR A 583 18.65 18.76 -13.12
N ALA A 584 18.57 17.57 -13.73
CA ALA A 584 18.00 17.31 -15.05
C ALA A 584 16.99 16.14 -14.97
N PRO A 585 16.13 15.90 -15.98
CA PRO A 585 15.36 14.67 -16.05
C PRO A 585 16.32 13.48 -15.96
N LEU A 586 16.32 12.81 -14.82
CA LEU A 586 17.13 11.63 -14.59
C LEU A 586 16.36 10.45 -15.20
N ASN A 587 16.93 9.80 -16.21
CA ASN A 587 16.43 8.53 -16.73
C ASN A 587 17.13 7.38 -16.01
N TRP A 588 16.62 7.01 -14.84
CA TRP A 588 17.31 6.06 -13.98
C TRP A 588 17.20 4.61 -14.50
N THR A 589 18.20 3.79 -14.18
CA THR A 589 18.13 2.32 -14.36
C THR A 589 18.02 1.63 -13.02
N VAL A 590 17.44 0.43 -12.98
CA VAL A 590 17.40 -0.39 -11.76
C VAL A 590 18.82 -0.56 -11.20
N GLY A 591 18.98 -0.39 -9.89
CA GLY A 591 20.26 -0.48 -9.19
C GLY A 591 21.15 0.77 -9.29
N GLN A 592 20.73 1.82 -9.99
CA GLN A 592 21.50 3.07 -10.06
C GLN A 592 21.51 3.78 -8.70
N THR A 593 22.69 4.05 -8.13
CA THR A 593 22.83 4.98 -7.00
C THR A 593 22.63 6.41 -7.47
N VAL A 594 21.68 7.11 -6.86
CA VAL A 594 21.32 8.49 -7.17
C VAL A 594 21.61 9.36 -5.95
N PRO A 595 22.58 10.30 -6.03
CA PRO A 595 22.78 11.30 -4.98
C PRO A 595 21.69 12.38 -5.05
N PHE A 596 21.33 12.92 -3.89
CA PHE A 596 20.46 14.08 -3.78
C PHE A 596 21.02 15.13 -2.82
N THR A 597 20.71 16.39 -3.10
CA THR A 597 21.07 17.55 -2.28
C THR A 597 19.95 18.57 -2.39
N GLY A 598 19.72 19.33 -1.32
CA GLY A 598 18.78 20.43 -1.32
C GLY A 598 19.05 21.41 -0.18
N HIS A 599 18.41 22.57 -0.29
CA HIS A 599 18.48 23.63 0.71
C HIS A 599 17.11 24.32 0.80
N ALA A 600 16.93 25.16 1.82
CA ALA A 600 15.77 26.01 1.93
C ALA A 600 16.15 27.38 2.50
N THR A 601 15.48 28.42 2.03
CA THR A 601 15.59 29.76 2.57
C THR A 601 14.22 30.27 2.98
N ASP A 602 14.14 30.93 4.12
CA ASP A 602 12.97 31.60 4.60
C ASP A 602 13.27 33.12 4.75
N PRO A 603 12.37 34.05 4.35
CA PRO A 603 12.63 35.48 4.48
C PRO A 603 12.80 36.00 5.91
N GLN A 604 12.27 35.29 6.91
CA GLN A 604 12.36 35.63 8.33
C GLN A 604 13.57 34.97 9.00
N ASP A 605 13.86 33.72 8.65
CA ASP A 605 14.91 32.92 9.29
C ASP A 605 16.23 32.85 8.50
N GLY A 606 16.23 33.30 7.24
CA GLY A 606 17.37 33.16 6.34
C GLY A 606 17.54 31.73 5.85
N ALA A 607 18.78 31.23 5.80
CA ALA A 607 19.04 29.85 5.35
C ALA A 607 18.68 28.84 6.46
N LEU A 608 17.81 27.88 6.14
CA LEU A 608 17.39 26.86 7.10
C LEU A 608 18.47 25.77 7.25
N PRO A 609 18.74 25.29 8.49
CA PRO A 609 19.73 24.23 8.73
C PRO A 609 19.22 22.86 8.28
N ALA A 610 20.12 21.89 8.09
CA ALA A 610 19.75 20.52 7.73
C ALA A 610 18.73 19.87 8.68
N SER A 611 18.77 20.21 9.97
CA SER A 611 17.81 19.74 10.99
C SER A 611 16.36 20.16 10.73
N ALA A 612 16.15 21.20 9.91
CA ALA A 612 14.83 21.70 9.50
C ALA A 612 14.32 21.05 8.19
N LEU A 613 15.09 20.14 7.59
CA LEU A 613 14.79 19.49 6.32
C LEU A 613 14.43 18.01 6.53
N SER A 614 13.44 17.53 5.79
CA SER A 614 13.11 16.11 5.69
C SER A 614 12.87 15.72 4.24
N TRP A 615 13.24 14.49 3.90
CA TRP A 615 13.14 13.92 2.57
C TRP A 615 12.25 12.67 2.58
N ARG A 616 11.48 12.50 1.51
CA ARG A 616 10.72 11.29 1.22
C ARG A 616 10.99 10.88 -0.22
N LEU A 617 11.45 9.64 -0.41
CA LEU A 617 11.48 8.99 -1.71
C LEU A 617 10.30 8.03 -1.79
N SER A 618 9.56 8.13 -2.87
CA SER A 618 8.50 7.19 -3.18
C SER A 618 8.56 6.72 -4.62
N ILE A 619 7.92 5.58 -4.87
CA ILE A 619 7.68 5.06 -6.21
C ILE A 619 6.20 5.16 -6.50
N GLN A 620 5.89 5.82 -7.61
CA GLN A 620 4.56 5.89 -8.20
C GLN A 620 4.51 4.86 -9.31
N HIS A 621 3.49 4.02 -9.32
CA HIS A 621 3.28 3.08 -10.42
C HIS A 621 1.81 2.88 -10.70
N CYS A 622 1.50 2.49 -11.93
CA CYS A 622 0.13 2.33 -12.39
C CYS A 622 -0.11 0.92 -12.89
N ALA A 623 -1.22 0.30 -12.49
CA ALA A 623 -1.60 -0.97 -13.10
C ALA A 623 -2.02 -0.78 -14.57
N ALA A 624 -2.19 -1.89 -15.28
CA ALA A 624 -2.44 -1.94 -16.71
C ALA A 624 -3.67 -1.14 -17.20
N ASN A 625 -4.61 -0.78 -16.32
CA ASN A 625 -5.78 0.05 -16.63
C ASN A 625 -5.57 1.55 -16.37
N GLY A 626 -4.37 1.98 -15.98
CA GLY A 626 -3.97 3.39 -15.90
C GLY A 626 -4.24 4.09 -14.57
N THR A 627 -4.63 3.38 -13.51
CA THR A 627 -4.69 4.00 -12.17
C THR A 627 -3.39 3.78 -11.42
N CYS A 628 -2.99 4.74 -10.61
CA CYS A 628 -1.67 4.79 -10.01
C CYS A 628 -1.75 4.83 -8.48
N HIS A 629 -0.79 4.21 -7.81
CA HIS A 629 -0.60 4.30 -6.36
C HIS A 629 0.89 4.42 -6.00
N GLU A 630 1.15 4.74 -4.75
CA GLU A 630 2.47 5.10 -4.24
C GLU A 630 2.94 4.11 -3.16
N HIS A 631 4.21 3.70 -3.23
CA HIS A 631 4.92 3.11 -2.09
C HIS A 631 6.00 4.07 -1.60
N VAL A 632 6.06 4.30 -0.29
CA VAL A 632 7.18 5.03 0.32
C VAL A 632 8.40 4.10 0.32
N VAL A 633 9.43 4.50 -0.42
CA VAL A 633 10.67 3.73 -0.55
C VAL A 633 11.57 3.98 0.65
N GLN A 634 11.79 5.25 1.00
CA GLN A 634 12.67 5.64 2.10
C GLN A 634 12.39 7.08 2.57
N ASN A 635 12.54 7.31 3.87
CA ASN A 635 12.49 8.65 4.46
C ASN A 635 13.85 9.02 5.07
N TRP A 636 14.15 10.30 5.10
CA TRP A 636 15.29 10.85 5.84
C TRP A 636 14.89 12.12 6.58
N SER A 637 15.31 12.26 7.83
CA SER A 637 15.03 13.44 8.64
C SER A 637 16.32 14.13 9.08
N GLY A 638 16.34 15.45 9.03
CA GLY A 638 17.43 16.26 9.55
C GLY A 638 18.69 16.26 8.68
N ILE A 639 18.56 16.03 7.37
CA ILE A 639 19.67 15.99 6.42
C ILE A 639 19.42 16.90 5.21
N ALA A 640 20.48 17.53 4.70
CA ALA A 640 20.46 18.33 3.47
C ALA A 640 20.87 17.55 2.22
N SER A 641 21.51 16.38 2.39
CA SER A 641 22.00 15.55 1.30
C SER A 641 22.07 14.07 1.68
N GLY A 642 21.99 13.21 0.67
CA GLY A 642 22.06 11.76 0.82
C GLY A 642 22.13 11.06 -0.54
N SER A 643 21.86 9.76 -0.54
CA SER A 643 21.74 8.98 -1.77
C SER A 643 20.76 7.83 -1.57
N PHE A 644 20.13 7.39 -2.66
CA PHE A 644 19.31 6.18 -2.70
C PHE A 644 19.73 5.29 -3.87
N VAL A 645 19.33 4.02 -3.84
CA VAL A 645 19.47 3.10 -4.98
C VAL A 645 18.12 2.98 -5.67
N ALA A 646 18.05 3.25 -6.97
CA ALA A 646 16.81 3.16 -7.73
C ALA A 646 16.29 1.71 -7.71
N PRO A 647 15.08 1.46 -7.17
CA PRO A 647 14.56 0.12 -6.98
C PRO A 647 14.14 -0.52 -8.31
N ASP A 648 14.05 -1.86 -8.32
CA ASP A 648 13.33 -2.60 -9.36
C ASP A 648 11.82 -2.54 -9.11
N HIS A 649 11.04 -2.40 -10.19
CA HIS A 649 9.58 -2.35 -10.20
C HIS A 649 9.05 -2.55 -11.62
N GLU A 650 7.85 -3.10 -11.81
CA GLU A 650 7.22 -3.11 -13.14
C GLU A 650 6.99 -1.69 -13.70
N TYR A 651 6.92 -1.59 -15.03
CA TYR A 651 6.55 -0.37 -15.76
C TYR A 651 5.07 -0.45 -16.18
N PRO A 652 4.28 0.65 -16.12
CA PRO A 652 4.69 2.05 -15.89
C PRO A 652 4.89 2.44 -14.42
N SER A 653 6.09 2.90 -14.09
CA SER A 653 6.43 3.47 -12.78
C SER A 653 7.44 4.61 -12.90
N TYR A 654 7.52 5.48 -11.89
CA TYR A 654 8.48 6.57 -11.74
C TYR A 654 8.74 6.86 -10.25
N LEU A 655 9.88 7.49 -9.93
CA LEU A 655 10.19 7.88 -8.56
C LEU A 655 9.80 9.35 -8.31
N GLU A 656 9.38 9.66 -7.09
CA GLU A 656 9.17 11.02 -6.59
C GLU A 656 10.08 11.27 -5.39
N LEU A 657 10.96 12.27 -5.52
CA LEU A 657 11.80 12.75 -4.43
C LEU A 657 11.24 14.07 -3.90
N SER A 658 10.77 14.05 -2.65
CA SER A 658 10.16 15.21 -1.99
C SER A 658 11.07 15.75 -0.89
N LEU A 659 11.25 17.06 -0.85
CA LEU A 659 11.94 17.82 0.21
C LEU A 659 10.95 18.72 0.92
N THR A 660 10.79 18.52 2.22
CA THR A 660 9.98 19.37 3.10
C THR A 660 10.89 20.20 4.00
N ALA A 661 10.72 21.51 4.00
CA ALA A 661 11.41 22.44 4.89
C ALA A 661 10.42 23.03 5.90
N THR A 662 10.81 23.11 7.17
CA THR A 662 10.00 23.71 8.25
C THR A 662 10.74 24.88 8.88
N ASP A 663 10.13 26.05 8.94
CA ASP A 663 10.73 27.27 9.51
C ASP A 663 10.63 27.31 11.05
N SER A 664 11.21 28.35 11.67
CA SER A 664 11.21 28.53 13.13
C SER A 664 9.83 28.83 13.72
N SER A 665 8.89 29.25 12.88
CA SER A 665 7.48 29.49 13.24
C SER A 665 6.61 28.23 13.08
N GLY A 666 7.17 27.15 12.55
CA GLY A 666 6.49 25.87 12.35
C GLY A 666 5.77 25.74 11.00
N ARG A 667 5.96 26.65 10.05
CA ARG A 667 5.37 26.52 8.70
C ARG A 667 6.22 25.58 7.86
N SER A 668 5.56 24.72 7.09
CA SER A 668 6.23 23.74 6.24
C SER A 668 5.83 23.87 4.78
N VAL A 669 6.80 23.79 3.88
CA VAL A 669 6.57 23.68 2.43
C VAL A 669 7.30 22.46 1.90
N THR A 670 6.65 21.75 0.98
CA THR A 670 7.24 20.61 0.26
C THR A 670 7.45 20.97 -1.22
N THR A 671 8.60 20.60 -1.76
CA THR A 671 8.86 20.59 -3.20
C THR A 671 9.18 19.17 -3.65
N THR A 672 8.74 18.79 -4.85
CA THR A 672 8.85 17.41 -5.35
C THR A 672 9.54 17.37 -6.71
N ARG A 673 10.35 16.33 -6.93
CA ARG A 673 11.03 16.03 -8.18
C ARG A 673 10.62 14.65 -8.68
N ARG A 674 9.94 14.60 -9.82
CA ARG A 674 9.70 13.36 -10.58
C ARG A 674 10.99 12.90 -11.28
N LEU A 675 11.30 11.62 -11.17
CA LEU A 675 12.44 10.96 -11.82
C LEU A 675 11.89 9.78 -12.63
N ASP A 676 11.99 9.85 -13.95
CA ASP A 676 11.47 8.82 -14.86
C ASP A 676 12.49 7.70 -15.08
N PRO A 677 12.08 6.42 -15.24
CA PRO A 677 13.01 5.38 -15.60
C PRO A 677 13.52 5.52 -17.04
N ARG A 678 14.68 4.93 -17.32
CA ARG A 678 15.09 4.56 -18.67
C ARG A 678 14.38 3.25 -19.03
N THR A 679 13.60 3.25 -20.11
CA THR A 679 12.85 2.06 -20.56
C THR A 679 13.46 1.41 -21.80
N VAL A 680 13.09 0.16 -22.04
CA VAL A 680 13.45 -0.64 -23.21
C VAL A 680 12.29 -1.54 -23.62
N GLN A 681 12.20 -1.87 -24.92
CA GLN A 681 11.22 -2.85 -25.42
C GLN A 681 11.81 -4.25 -25.48
N LEU A 682 11.14 -5.22 -24.87
CA LEU A 682 11.40 -6.65 -25.00
C LEU A 682 10.32 -7.29 -25.88
N THR A 683 10.74 -8.01 -26.92
CA THR A 683 9.83 -8.75 -27.80
C THR A 683 9.88 -10.24 -27.48
N PHE A 684 8.72 -10.87 -27.38
CA PHE A 684 8.57 -12.28 -27.06
C PHE A 684 7.92 -13.02 -28.22
N ALA A 685 8.58 -14.07 -28.70
CA ALA A 685 8.17 -14.82 -29.89
C ALA A 685 8.27 -16.33 -29.68
N THR A 686 7.53 -17.10 -30.47
CA THR A 686 7.67 -18.56 -30.53
C THR A 686 7.91 -19.05 -31.95
N ASN A 687 8.52 -20.22 -32.06
CA ASN A 687 8.61 -20.97 -33.31
C ASN A 687 8.08 -22.41 -33.09
N PRO A 688 6.95 -22.80 -33.68
CA PRO A 688 6.10 -21.99 -34.58
C PRO A 688 5.38 -20.85 -33.82
N SER A 689 5.03 -19.79 -34.54
CA SER A 689 4.36 -18.62 -33.97
C SER A 689 2.95 -18.92 -33.46
N GLY A 690 2.47 -18.15 -32.47
CA GLY A 690 1.11 -18.27 -31.94
C GLY A 690 1.01 -19.13 -30.68
N LEU A 691 2.11 -19.74 -30.23
CA LEU A 691 2.17 -20.43 -28.95
C LEU A 691 2.22 -19.41 -27.79
N GLN A 692 1.78 -19.87 -26.62
CA GLN A 692 1.72 -19.07 -25.39
C GLN A 692 3.11 -18.93 -24.78
N LEU A 693 3.42 -17.74 -24.25
CA LEU A 693 4.53 -17.51 -23.32
C LEU A 693 3.99 -16.79 -22.08
N SER A 694 4.54 -17.12 -20.92
CA SER A 694 4.33 -16.35 -19.69
C SER A 694 5.51 -15.39 -19.50
N VAL A 695 5.21 -14.11 -19.27
CA VAL A 695 6.20 -13.09 -18.94
C VAL A 695 5.70 -12.35 -17.70
N GLY A 696 6.52 -12.27 -16.66
CA GLY A 696 6.06 -11.91 -15.32
C GLY A 696 4.91 -12.81 -14.89
N GLY A 697 3.85 -12.23 -14.31
CA GLY A 697 2.66 -12.99 -13.90
C GLY A 697 1.60 -13.21 -14.99
N THR A 698 1.84 -12.85 -16.26
CA THR A 698 0.82 -12.90 -17.32
C THR A 698 1.22 -13.82 -18.49
N ALA A 699 0.30 -14.69 -18.90
CA ALA A 699 0.41 -15.53 -20.09
C ALA A 699 -0.21 -14.85 -21.33
N GLN A 700 0.46 -14.90 -22.48
CA GLN A 700 -0.01 -14.28 -23.72
C GLN A 700 0.46 -15.04 -24.97
N ALA A 701 -0.40 -15.07 -26.00
CA ALA A 701 -0.07 -15.62 -27.31
C ALA A 701 0.95 -14.74 -28.06
N THR A 702 1.95 -15.38 -28.65
CA THR A 702 3.04 -14.68 -29.37
C THR A 702 2.74 -14.38 -30.84
N PRO A 703 3.39 -13.35 -31.44
CA PRO A 703 4.36 -12.43 -30.82
C PRO A 703 3.72 -11.28 -30.06
N PHE A 704 4.40 -10.78 -29.02
CA PHE A 704 4.03 -9.55 -28.32
C PHE A 704 5.28 -8.81 -27.80
N THR A 705 5.10 -7.55 -27.41
CA THR A 705 6.18 -6.69 -26.90
C THR A 705 5.78 -6.10 -25.55
N ARG A 706 6.74 -5.94 -24.64
CA ARG A 706 6.58 -5.23 -23.37
C ARG A 706 7.60 -4.11 -23.24
N THR A 707 7.16 -2.98 -22.73
CA THR A 707 8.05 -1.91 -22.28
C THR A 707 8.39 -2.16 -20.82
N VAL A 708 9.67 -2.24 -20.50
CA VAL A 708 10.18 -2.51 -19.15
C VAL A 708 11.29 -1.52 -18.80
N ILE A 709 11.66 -1.43 -17.52
CA ILE A 709 12.76 -0.57 -17.06
C ILE A 709 14.10 -1.26 -17.37
N VAL A 710 15.10 -0.51 -17.85
CA VAL A 710 16.45 -1.07 -18.06
C VAL A 710 17.02 -1.54 -16.72
N GLY A 711 17.49 -2.78 -16.69
CA GLY A 711 17.96 -3.47 -15.49
C GLY A 711 16.87 -4.20 -14.70
N SER A 712 15.58 -4.08 -15.07
CA SER A 712 14.50 -4.82 -14.39
C SER A 712 14.60 -6.32 -14.62
N ASN A 713 14.25 -7.08 -13.58
CA ASN A 713 14.21 -8.54 -13.63
C ASN A 713 12.85 -9.04 -14.12
N ASN A 714 12.84 -9.90 -15.14
CA ASN A 714 11.62 -10.36 -15.78
C ASN A 714 11.60 -11.89 -15.86
N SER A 715 10.66 -12.56 -15.18
CA SER A 715 10.45 -14.00 -15.40
C SER A 715 9.90 -14.24 -16.80
N ILE A 716 10.47 -15.21 -17.50
CA ILE A 716 9.95 -15.69 -18.77
C ILE A 716 9.79 -17.20 -18.69
N SER A 717 8.71 -17.70 -19.26
CA SER A 717 8.45 -19.13 -19.31
C SER A 717 7.79 -19.51 -20.62
N ALA A 718 8.17 -20.69 -21.12
CA ALA A 718 7.56 -21.34 -22.25
C ALA A 718 6.72 -22.53 -21.74
N PRO A 719 5.41 -22.35 -21.48
CA PRO A 719 4.52 -23.45 -21.09
C PRO A 719 4.70 -24.64 -22.02
N SER A 720 4.82 -25.86 -21.50
CA SER A 720 5.10 -27.05 -22.29
C SER A 720 4.64 -28.32 -21.57
N PRO A 721 3.99 -29.28 -22.27
CA PRO A 721 3.68 -29.26 -23.70
C PRO A 721 2.42 -28.45 -24.04
N GLN A 722 2.42 -27.74 -25.17
CA GLN A 722 1.25 -27.00 -25.69
C GLN A 722 0.50 -27.79 -26.77
N PRO A 723 -0.81 -27.52 -26.99
CA PRO A 723 -1.58 -28.14 -28.07
C PRO A 723 -0.93 -27.92 -29.44
N GLY A 724 -0.77 -29.02 -30.20
CA GLY A 724 -0.27 -29.00 -31.57
C GLY A 724 -1.31 -29.50 -32.58
N PRO A 725 -0.96 -29.55 -33.88
CA PRO A 725 -1.83 -30.12 -34.90
C PRO A 725 -2.02 -31.63 -34.70
N LEU A 726 -3.25 -32.13 -34.90
CA LEU A 726 -3.61 -33.56 -34.80
C LEU A 726 -3.24 -34.14 -33.40
N PHE A 727 -2.72 -35.38 -33.36
CA PHE A 727 -2.27 -36.10 -32.16
C PHE A 727 -0.86 -35.69 -31.69
N PHE A 728 -0.38 -34.49 -32.04
CA PHE A 728 0.93 -33.98 -31.63
C PHE A 728 0.80 -32.85 -30.62
N ARG A 729 1.83 -32.71 -29.78
CA ARG A 729 2.01 -31.54 -28.91
C ARG A 729 3.32 -30.84 -29.22
N TYR A 730 3.34 -29.54 -28.99
CA TYR A 730 4.57 -28.74 -29.01
C TYR A 730 5.27 -28.86 -27.67
N ARG A 731 6.49 -29.39 -27.67
CA ARG A 731 7.38 -29.42 -26.51
C ARG A 731 8.45 -28.35 -26.64
N PHE A 732 8.67 -27.60 -25.58
CA PHE A 732 9.75 -26.63 -25.50
C PHE A 732 11.09 -27.32 -25.83
N ALA A 733 11.90 -26.66 -26.65
CA ALA A 733 13.22 -27.14 -27.05
C ALA A 733 14.34 -26.26 -26.49
N ASN A 734 14.29 -24.95 -26.71
CA ASN A 734 15.26 -23.99 -26.21
C ASN A 734 14.77 -22.54 -26.39
N TRP A 735 15.35 -21.62 -25.63
CA TRP A 735 15.25 -20.19 -25.90
C TRP A 735 16.43 -19.68 -26.74
N SER A 736 16.21 -18.57 -27.44
CA SER A 736 17.25 -17.88 -28.22
C SER A 736 18.42 -17.35 -27.36
N ASP A 737 18.23 -17.17 -26.06
CA ASP A 737 19.26 -16.78 -25.10
C ASP A 737 19.95 -17.97 -24.42
N GLY A 738 19.54 -19.21 -24.74
CA GLY A 738 20.06 -20.44 -24.14
C GLY A 738 19.58 -20.71 -22.71
N GLY A 739 18.63 -19.94 -22.19
CA GLY A 739 18.06 -20.15 -20.86
C GLY A 739 17.22 -21.43 -20.74
N ALA A 740 16.91 -21.80 -19.49
CA ALA A 740 16.03 -22.92 -19.18
C ALA A 740 14.60 -22.67 -19.68
N GLN A 741 13.69 -23.65 -19.63
CA GLN A 741 12.29 -23.44 -20.05
C GLN A 741 11.64 -22.25 -19.32
N THR A 742 11.93 -22.14 -18.03
CA THR A 742 11.53 -21.04 -17.16
C THR A 742 12.78 -20.47 -16.51
N HIS A 743 12.99 -19.17 -16.64
CA HIS A 743 14.10 -18.44 -16.02
C HIS A 743 13.81 -16.94 -16.00
N ASN A 744 14.64 -16.18 -15.29
CA ASN A 744 14.57 -14.72 -15.33
C ASN A 744 15.56 -14.14 -16.33
N VAL A 745 15.20 -13.01 -16.94
CA VAL A 745 16.07 -12.19 -17.79
C VAL A 745 16.12 -10.78 -17.25
N VAL A 746 17.32 -10.20 -17.23
CA VAL A 746 17.53 -8.79 -16.88
C VAL A 746 17.40 -7.94 -18.14
N ALA A 747 16.53 -6.93 -18.12
CA ALA A 747 16.27 -6.08 -19.27
C ALA A 747 17.55 -5.32 -19.70
N PRO A 748 18.06 -5.55 -20.92
CA PRO A 748 19.28 -4.90 -21.40
C PRO A 748 19.03 -3.44 -21.81
N ALA A 749 20.11 -2.71 -22.10
CA ALA A 749 20.01 -1.29 -22.49
C ALA A 749 19.45 -1.04 -23.91
N THR A 750 19.29 -2.08 -24.71
CA THR A 750 18.81 -2.05 -26.11
C THR A 750 17.67 -3.03 -26.31
N ALA A 751 16.76 -2.72 -27.22
CA ALA A 751 15.63 -3.61 -27.52
C ALA A 751 16.11 -5.00 -27.94
N THR A 752 15.49 -6.04 -27.37
CA THR A 752 15.92 -7.44 -27.52
C THR A 752 14.71 -8.34 -27.76
N THR A 753 14.89 -9.39 -28.56
CA THR A 753 13.88 -10.43 -28.78
C THR A 753 14.27 -11.73 -28.07
N TYR A 754 13.35 -12.28 -27.27
CA TYR A 754 13.44 -13.61 -26.70
C TYR A 754 12.50 -14.54 -27.45
N GLN A 755 13.05 -15.54 -28.13
CA GLN A 755 12.28 -16.51 -28.91
C GLN A 755 12.37 -17.91 -28.29
N ALA A 756 11.23 -18.52 -27.97
CA ALA A 756 11.16 -19.92 -27.58
C ALA A 756 10.91 -20.81 -28.80
N ASN A 757 11.77 -21.82 -28.97
CA ASN A 757 11.63 -22.81 -30.04
C ASN A 757 10.95 -24.06 -29.48
N PHE A 758 9.98 -24.58 -30.22
CA PHE A 758 9.26 -25.80 -29.89
C PHE A 758 9.47 -26.88 -30.96
N SER A 759 9.39 -28.14 -30.53
CA SER A 759 9.43 -29.32 -31.39
C SER A 759 8.10 -30.08 -31.29
N LEU A 760 7.68 -30.69 -32.40
CA LEU A 760 6.53 -31.60 -32.38
C LEU A 760 6.91 -32.92 -31.74
N CYS A 761 6.11 -33.38 -30.78
CA CYS A 761 6.25 -34.69 -30.15
C CYS A 761 4.89 -35.41 -30.22
N ALA A 762 4.90 -36.72 -30.47
CA ALA A 762 3.69 -37.53 -30.44
C ALA A 762 3.17 -37.62 -28.99
N CYS A 763 1.85 -37.60 -28.82
CA CYS A 763 1.21 -37.76 -27.52
C CYS A 763 1.44 -39.14 -26.92
#